data_AF-A0A293MVI1-F1
#
_entry.id   AF-A0A293MVI1-F1
#
_cell.length_a   1.000
_cell.length_b   1.000
_cell.length_c   1.000
_cell.angle_alpha   90.00
_cell.angle_beta   90.00
_cell.angle_gamma   90.00
#
_symmetry.space_group_name_H-M   'P 1'
#
loop_
_entity.id
_entity.type
_entity.pdbx_description
1 polymer ?
#
loop_
_entity_poly.entity_id
_entity_poly.type
_entity_poly.pdbx_seq_one_letter_code
_entity_poly.pdbx_strand_id
1 'polypeptide(L)'
;MPGSIEIPLRDTDEVIELDFDQLPDGEEVLGILRQEQAQLHIWVNLALEYYRQGKVDDFVRILEVSRTDARLDYRDFEQDQMTCLDTLAAYFVQKASKEKNKDKKMELFTKATFLYTTADKIIMYTQNHLLGRAYFCLLEGDKMDQADAQFNFVLNQSPNNIPSLLGKACIAFNKKDYRGALAFYKKALRTNPNCPAEVRLGMAHCFYRLNKQEKARAAFERALALDPQCVGALAGLAVLRLNCKGPEATRQGVQMLSKAYSVDPACPVVLNHLANHFFFKKDYGKVQHLALHAFHNTENEAMRAESCYQLARSFHVQEDFDQAFQYYYQATQFAPASFVLPQFGLGQMYIFRGDTDNAAQCFEKVLKAQPGNYETMKILGSLYANSSSQSKRDQAKTHLKKVTDQFPDDVEAWIELAQILEQSDVHAALNAYGTATRLLQENVKADIPPEILNNVGALHFRLGNLTEARKYYESSLDRCRTEAENDEHYYSSISITTTYNLARLYESLSLFDKAEQAYKNILREHPNYVDCYLRLGCMARDRGQIYEASDWFKEALQVNQEHADSWSLIGNLHLAKQEWGPGQKKFERILKGTPGDAYSLVALGNVWLQTLHQPMRDRDKEKRHQDRALAMYKQVLRLDPRNIWAANGIGAVLAHKGYISESRDIFAQVREATADFCDVWLNIAHIYVEQKQYVAAIQMYENCLKKFFRHNQVDILLYLARALFRCNRLRDCRRVLLRARRVAPHDTQLLYNIALVLQRLASQCLRDDKSSLSVVLSAVHELGLAHRYFQYLSVHGDRMKYDLAQAGVEARQCQDLLSQAQYHVARARRMDEEEREVRRKQEEEREALRRKISEEQRLLEEQKRQQAEAMIMKRQEFVEKTKGKLQFAEMPEEKPSKKSKARKSMQDFVNDSSDDGEIRNENSENTEPGKKKRKKRGSDGEEKGHKKRRKERASRKDSDDGKKRSRKGGKPTKKSTAKEMGMTGKQRLRIVSKATISSSDDSDSDGERAKGSDSNDGAGKRKRISSGSEDEGSDTGRGKKRRVVSSESEKEGSDRSAASSPVRRSPAKSRSRSASGSRSRSRSKSKSRSRSRSGSRSRSRSKSGSRSRSRSKSGSRSRSRSKSGS
;
A
#
# COMPACT_ATOMS: atom_id res chain seq x y z
N MET A 1 -33.60 67.89 -37.89
CA MET A 1 -34.67 68.42 -37.02
C MET A 1 -35.03 69.80 -37.54
N PRO A 2 -36.24 70.33 -37.29
CA PRO A 2 -36.43 71.78 -37.31
C PRO A 2 -35.48 72.44 -36.28
N GLY A 3 -35.16 73.72 -36.48
CA GLY A 3 -34.32 74.51 -35.56
C GLY A 3 -35.10 75.09 -34.38
N SER A 4 -36.41 75.27 -34.57
CA SER A 4 -37.37 75.78 -33.61
C SER A 4 -38.50 74.77 -33.36
N ILE A 5 -39.32 75.04 -32.35
CA ILE A 5 -40.66 74.44 -32.17
C ILE A 5 -41.73 75.52 -32.17
N GLU A 6 -42.79 75.30 -32.94
CA GLU A 6 -43.98 76.16 -32.99
C GLU A 6 -44.95 75.76 -31.87
N ILE A 7 -45.30 76.68 -30.98
CA ILE A 7 -46.39 76.54 -30.01
C ILE A 7 -47.57 77.38 -30.52
N PRO A 8 -48.69 76.78 -30.98
CA PRO A 8 -49.86 77.53 -31.40
C PRO A 8 -50.50 78.25 -30.21
N LEU A 9 -50.82 79.53 -30.40
CA LEU A 9 -51.57 80.31 -29.42
C LEU A 9 -53.01 79.80 -29.32
N ARG A 10 -53.64 80.05 -28.18
CA ARG A 10 -54.96 79.49 -27.85
C ARG A 10 -56.11 80.09 -28.66
N ASP A 11 -56.05 81.40 -28.91
CA ASP A 11 -57.16 82.21 -29.43
C ASP A 11 -56.87 82.85 -30.81
N THR A 12 -55.73 82.54 -31.43
CA THR A 12 -55.28 83.07 -32.74
C THR A 12 -54.52 82.03 -33.55
N ASP A 13 -54.47 82.18 -34.89
CA ASP A 13 -53.68 81.33 -35.80
C ASP A 13 -52.16 81.63 -35.75
N GLU A 14 -51.69 82.45 -34.80
CA GLU A 14 -50.29 82.79 -34.61
C GLU A 14 -49.56 81.75 -33.74
N VAL A 15 -48.26 81.56 -33.99
CA VAL A 15 -47.41 80.59 -33.29
C VAL A 15 -46.26 81.29 -32.56
N ILE A 16 -45.95 80.86 -31.34
CA ILE A 16 -44.69 81.18 -30.67
C ILE A 16 -43.63 80.20 -31.18
N GLU A 17 -42.66 80.68 -31.95
CA GLU A 17 -41.46 79.91 -32.28
C GLU A 17 -40.44 79.99 -31.13
N LEU A 18 -40.01 78.83 -30.63
CA LEU A 18 -38.90 78.70 -29.67
C LEU A 18 -37.70 78.01 -30.33
N ASP A 19 -36.59 78.75 -30.48
CA ASP A 19 -35.32 78.23 -31.00
C ASP A 19 -34.66 77.22 -30.03
N PHE A 20 -34.30 76.05 -30.54
CA PHE A 20 -33.66 74.99 -29.74
C PHE A 20 -32.23 75.33 -29.28
N ASP A 21 -31.57 76.30 -29.91
CA ASP A 21 -30.24 76.77 -29.49
C ASP A 21 -30.30 77.75 -28.30
N GLN A 22 -31.47 78.35 -27.99
CA GLN A 22 -31.64 79.36 -26.94
C GLN A 22 -32.86 79.11 -26.05
N LEU A 23 -33.06 77.85 -25.63
CA LEU A 23 -34.17 77.47 -24.75
C LEU A 23 -34.20 78.25 -23.41
N PRO A 24 -35.34 78.90 -23.05
CA PRO A 24 -35.52 79.63 -21.79
C PRO A 24 -35.39 78.75 -20.53
N ASP A 25 -35.64 79.33 -19.36
CA ASP A 25 -35.71 78.55 -18.12
C ASP A 25 -37.01 77.75 -18.03
N GLY A 26 -36.92 76.54 -17.46
CA GLY A 26 -38.01 75.56 -17.50
C GLY A 26 -39.32 76.03 -16.85
N GLU A 27 -39.26 76.98 -15.92
CA GLU A 27 -40.44 77.55 -15.27
C GLU A 27 -41.19 78.57 -16.15
N GLU A 28 -40.47 79.32 -16.98
CA GLU A 28 -41.06 80.24 -17.96
C GLU A 28 -41.78 79.46 -19.08
N VAL A 29 -41.11 78.43 -19.60
CA VAL A 29 -41.69 77.47 -20.56
C VAL A 29 -42.90 76.74 -19.99
N LEU A 30 -42.86 76.30 -18.73
CA LEU A 30 -44.03 75.74 -18.06
C LEU A 30 -45.17 76.77 -17.92
N GLY A 31 -44.87 78.05 -17.75
CA GLY A 31 -45.85 79.14 -17.78
C GLY A 31 -46.55 79.25 -19.13
N ILE A 32 -45.78 79.35 -20.22
CA ILE A 32 -46.28 79.46 -21.60
C ILE A 32 -47.15 78.26 -21.97
N LEU A 33 -46.65 77.03 -21.77
CA LEU A 33 -47.37 75.80 -22.12
C LEU A 33 -48.70 75.64 -21.36
N ARG A 34 -48.80 76.18 -20.14
CA ARG A 34 -50.03 76.20 -19.33
C ARG A 34 -51.03 77.26 -19.79
N GLN A 35 -50.55 78.46 -20.14
CA GLN A 35 -51.39 79.57 -20.59
C GLN A 35 -52.09 79.22 -21.92
N GLU A 36 -51.31 78.73 -22.88
CA GLU A 36 -51.80 78.37 -24.23
C GLU A 36 -52.49 77.00 -24.30
N GLN A 37 -52.51 76.23 -23.21
CA GLN A 37 -53.04 74.87 -23.15
C GLN A 37 -52.45 73.95 -24.24
N ALA A 38 -51.12 73.97 -24.39
CA ALA A 38 -50.40 73.29 -25.45
C ALA A 38 -50.66 71.77 -25.48
N GLN A 39 -50.73 71.20 -26.68
CA GLN A 39 -50.94 69.76 -26.90
C GLN A 39 -49.74 68.94 -26.40
N LEU A 40 -49.99 67.79 -25.75
CA LEU A 40 -48.97 66.99 -25.07
C LEU A 40 -47.76 66.60 -25.94
N HIS A 41 -47.89 66.43 -27.26
CA HIS A 41 -46.76 66.16 -28.15
C HIS A 41 -45.69 67.29 -28.13
N ILE A 42 -46.11 68.55 -27.94
CA ILE A 42 -45.22 69.72 -27.84
C ILE A 42 -44.38 69.62 -26.57
N TRP A 43 -45.01 69.28 -25.44
CA TRP A 43 -44.33 69.08 -24.15
C TRP A 43 -43.26 67.99 -24.22
N VAL A 44 -43.57 66.86 -24.89
CA VAL A 44 -42.63 65.74 -25.05
C VAL A 44 -41.46 66.13 -25.96
N ASN A 45 -41.72 66.78 -27.10
CA ASN A 45 -40.67 67.25 -28.01
C ASN A 45 -39.74 68.27 -27.35
N LEU A 46 -40.31 69.26 -26.65
CA LEU A 46 -39.54 70.29 -25.98
C LEU A 46 -38.70 69.72 -24.83
N ALA A 47 -39.27 68.86 -23.99
CA ALA A 47 -38.52 68.16 -22.94
C ALA A 47 -37.34 67.36 -23.53
N LEU A 48 -37.52 66.66 -24.66
CA LEU A 48 -36.44 65.92 -25.32
C LEU A 48 -35.29 66.82 -25.79
N GLU A 49 -35.52 68.12 -26.01
CA GLU A 49 -34.45 69.09 -26.30
C GLU A 49 -33.76 69.61 -25.04
N TYR A 50 -34.50 69.91 -23.96
CA TYR A 50 -33.92 70.15 -22.63
C TYR A 50 -32.98 69.00 -22.21
N TYR A 51 -33.35 67.75 -22.53
CA TYR A 51 -32.50 66.57 -22.31
C TYR A 51 -31.24 66.56 -23.19
N ARG A 52 -31.31 67.00 -24.46
CA ARG A 52 -30.14 67.10 -25.37
C ARG A 52 -29.16 68.18 -24.92
N GLN A 53 -29.65 69.33 -24.44
CA GLN A 53 -28.83 70.38 -23.84
C GLN A 53 -28.23 69.96 -22.48
N GLY A 54 -28.71 68.89 -21.86
CA GLY A 54 -28.27 68.46 -20.53
C GLY A 54 -28.96 69.20 -19.37
N LYS A 55 -29.99 70.02 -19.63
CA LYS A 55 -30.91 70.60 -18.63
C LYS A 55 -31.85 69.51 -18.08
N VAL A 56 -31.27 68.54 -17.39
CA VAL A 56 -31.92 67.26 -17.03
C VAL A 56 -33.06 67.41 -16.02
N ASP A 57 -32.94 68.31 -15.05
CA ASP A 57 -34.00 68.48 -14.04
C ASP A 57 -35.22 69.22 -14.62
N ASP A 58 -35.03 70.12 -15.60
CA ASP A 58 -36.13 70.72 -16.37
C ASP A 58 -36.87 69.69 -17.23
N PHE A 59 -36.13 68.80 -17.91
CA PHE A 59 -36.72 67.66 -18.63
C PHE A 59 -37.63 66.80 -17.72
N VAL A 60 -37.22 66.54 -16.48
CA VAL A 60 -38.05 65.81 -15.51
C VAL A 60 -39.27 66.65 -15.11
N ARG A 61 -39.09 67.93 -14.75
CA ARG A 61 -40.20 68.81 -14.34
C ARG A 61 -41.26 68.95 -15.43
N ILE A 62 -40.86 69.13 -16.69
CA ILE A 62 -41.78 69.26 -17.83
C ILE A 62 -42.57 67.97 -18.05
N LEU A 63 -41.94 66.79 -17.97
CA LEU A 63 -42.63 65.49 -18.13
C LEU A 63 -43.40 65.02 -16.89
N GLU A 64 -43.15 65.57 -15.70
CA GLU A 64 -43.99 65.33 -14.52
C GLU A 64 -45.25 66.21 -14.52
N VAL A 65 -45.14 67.48 -14.95
CA VAL A 65 -46.25 68.45 -15.03
C VAL A 65 -47.17 68.24 -16.23
N SER A 66 -46.63 67.80 -17.38
CA SER A 66 -47.44 67.51 -18.59
C SER A 66 -48.54 66.45 -18.35
N ARG A 67 -48.40 65.65 -17.30
CA ARG A 67 -49.33 64.59 -16.90
C ARG A 67 -50.61 65.11 -16.23
N THR A 68 -50.63 66.37 -15.79
CA THR A 68 -51.82 67.03 -15.21
C THR A 68 -52.30 68.22 -16.04
N ASP A 69 -51.38 68.94 -16.69
CA ASP A 69 -51.66 70.28 -17.21
C ASP A 69 -51.72 70.37 -18.75
N ALA A 70 -51.32 69.32 -19.48
CA ALA A 70 -51.33 69.31 -20.94
C ALA A 70 -52.72 68.98 -21.51
N ARG A 71 -53.06 69.58 -22.66
CA ARG A 71 -54.35 69.34 -23.34
C ARG A 71 -54.34 67.99 -24.05
N LEU A 72 -55.42 67.22 -23.89
CA LEU A 72 -55.58 65.85 -24.41
C LEU A 72 -56.63 65.74 -25.54
N ASP A 73 -57.32 66.82 -25.91
CA ASP A 73 -58.42 66.82 -26.89
C ASP A 73 -57.96 66.72 -28.36
N TYR A 74 -57.22 65.67 -28.72
CA TYR A 74 -56.78 65.40 -30.09
C TYR A 74 -56.66 63.89 -30.34
N ARG A 75 -56.69 63.48 -31.61
CA ARG A 75 -56.97 62.09 -32.02
C ARG A 75 -56.02 61.03 -31.45
N ASP A 76 -54.74 61.37 -31.30
CA ASP A 76 -53.67 60.39 -31.01
C ASP A 76 -53.10 60.52 -29.59
N PHE A 77 -53.80 61.24 -28.69
CA PHE A 77 -53.34 61.61 -27.35
C PHE A 77 -52.88 60.43 -26.47
N GLU A 78 -53.48 59.24 -26.61
CA GLU A 78 -53.09 58.04 -25.86
C GLU A 78 -51.67 57.58 -26.22
N GLN A 79 -51.26 57.79 -27.47
CA GLN A 79 -49.91 57.45 -27.94
C GLN A 79 -48.87 58.41 -27.32
N ASP A 80 -49.14 59.71 -27.32
CA ASP A 80 -48.22 60.70 -26.74
C ASP A 80 -48.20 60.67 -25.20
N GLN A 81 -49.33 60.30 -24.57
CA GLN A 81 -49.35 60.00 -23.14
C GLN A 81 -48.49 58.78 -22.79
N MET A 82 -48.49 57.75 -23.64
CA MET A 82 -47.60 56.59 -23.51
C MET A 82 -46.13 56.97 -23.74
N THR A 83 -45.78 57.78 -24.75
CA THR A 83 -44.38 58.23 -24.95
C THR A 83 -43.87 59.13 -23.82
N CYS A 84 -44.73 59.98 -23.25
CA CYS A 84 -44.43 60.79 -22.07
C CYS A 84 -44.11 59.93 -20.83
N LEU A 85 -44.90 58.87 -20.59
CA LEU A 85 -44.65 57.95 -19.48
C LEU A 85 -43.39 57.10 -19.70
N ASP A 86 -43.16 56.63 -20.93
CA ASP A 86 -41.99 55.81 -21.29
C ASP A 86 -40.68 56.60 -21.23
N THR A 87 -40.64 57.84 -21.70
CA THR A 87 -39.42 58.68 -21.66
C THR A 87 -39.02 58.99 -20.23
N LEU A 88 -39.99 59.34 -19.37
CA LEU A 88 -39.77 59.55 -17.93
C LEU A 88 -39.36 58.25 -17.21
N ALA A 89 -39.99 57.11 -17.52
CA ALA A 89 -39.63 55.81 -16.95
C ALA A 89 -38.23 55.35 -17.37
N ALA A 90 -37.89 55.48 -18.66
CA ALA A 90 -36.56 55.15 -19.20
C ALA A 90 -35.47 56.05 -18.60
N TYR A 91 -35.76 57.33 -18.36
CA TYR A 91 -34.86 58.22 -17.61
C TYR A 91 -34.61 57.72 -16.19
N PHE A 92 -35.66 57.40 -15.42
CA PHE A 92 -35.48 56.88 -14.06
C PHE A 92 -34.69 55.56 -14.03
N VAL A 93 -34.85 54.69 -15.04
CA VAL A 93 -34.01 53.49 -15.22
C VAL A 93 -32.54 53.84 -15.48
N GLN A 94 -32.26 54.81 -16.35
CA GLN A 94 -30.87 55.26 -16.60
C GLN A 94 -30.25 55.91 -15.35
N LYS A 95 -31.04 56.66 -14.56
CA LYS A 95 -30.62 57.24 -13.28
C LYS A 95 -30.33 56.13 -12.26
N ALA A 96 -31.22 55.15 -12.10
CA ALA A 96 -31.03 53.98 -11.23
C ALA A 96 -29.80 53.14 -11.62
N SER A 97 -29.49 53.04 -12.91
CA SER A 97 -28.30 52.34 -13.40
C SER A 97 -26.98 53.08 -13.11
N LYS A 98 -27.02 54.39 -12.81
CA LYS A 98 -25.85 55.21 -12.46
C LYS A 98 -25.73 55.48 -10.95
N GLU A 99 -26.84 55.39 -10.22
CA GLU A 99 -26.91 55.59 -8.77
C GLU A 99 -26.11 54.51 -8.01
N LYS A 100 -25.35 54.93 -6.98
CA LYS A 100 -24.48 54.07 -6.17
C LYS A 100 -25.11 53.65 -4.85
N ASN A 101 -26.07 54.41 -4.33
CA ASN A 101 -26.79 54.04 -3.11
C ASN A 101 -27.93 53.06 -3.46
N LYS A 102 -27.91 51.87 -2.87
CA LYS A 102 -28.92 50.81 -3.06
C LYS A 102 -30.35 51.27 -2.79
N ASP A 103 -30.55 52.09 -1.76
CA ASP A 103 -31.89 52.49 -1.33
C ASP A 103 -32.48 53.46 -2.35
N LYS A 104 -31.73 54.51 -2.73
CA LYS A 104 -32.08 55.45 -3.81
C LYS A 104 -32.24 54.74 -5.17
N LYS A 105 -31.39 53.76 -5.46
CA LYS A 105 -31.49 52.94 -6.68
C LYS A 105 -32.78 52.13 -6.70
N MET A 106 -33.19 51.57 -5.57
CA MET A 106 -34.47 50.87 -5.42
C MET A 106 -35.66 51.84 -5.54
N GLU A 107 -35.60 53.04 -4.93
CA GLU A 107 -36.61 54.11 -5.10
C GLU A 107 -36.77 54.54 -6.57
N LEU A 108 -35.67 54.69 -7.31
CA LEU A 108 -35.71 55.03 -8.73
C LEU A 108 -36.29 53.89 -9.57
N PHE A 109 -35.99 52.63 -9.24
CA PHE A 109 -36.62 51.47 -9.88
C PHE A 109 -38.10 51.31 -9.51
N THR A 110 -38.56 51.63 -8.30
CA THR A 110 -40.00 51.58 -7.97
C THR A 110 -40.77 52.70 -8.67
N LYS A 111 -40.22 53.92 -8.77
CA LYS A 111 -40.77 54.99 -9.62
C LYS A 111 -40.89 54.57 -11.09
N ALA A 112 -39.82 54.02 -11.67
CA ALA A 112 -39.86 53.50 -13.04
C ALA A 112 -40.87 52.35 -13.20
N THR A 113 -40.96 51.43 -12.22
CA THR A 113 -41.95 50.34 -12.22
C THR A 113 -43.36 50.88 -12.26
N PHE A 114 -43.68 51.87 -11.40
CA PHE A 114 -45.00 52.50 -11.35
C PHE A 114 -45.36 53.10 -12.72
N LEU A 115 -44.47 53.91 -13.30
CA LEU A 115 -44.70 54.56 -14.60
C LEU A 115 -44.92 53.54 -15.73
N TYR A 116 -44.09 52.50 -15.83
CA TYR A 116 -44.33 51.43 -16.80
C TYR A 116 -45.67 50.72 -16.55
N THR A 117 -46.05 50.44 -15.30
CA THR A 117 -47.38 49.86 -14.99
C THR A 117 -48.57 50.81 -15.17
N THR A 118 -48.34 52.11 -15.36
CA THR A 118 -49.37 53.03 -15.85
C THR A 118 -49.45 53.06 -17.37
N ALA A 119 -48.32 52.98 -18.08
CA ALA A 119 -48.29 52.86 -19.55
C ALA A 119 -48.82 51.49 -20.05
N ASP A 120 -48.53 50.39 -19.33
CA ASP A 120 -49.06 49.04 -19.57
C ASP A 120 -50.61 49.02 -19.68
N LYS A 121 -51.31 50.00 -19.06
CA LYS A 121 -52.78 50.14 -19.06
C LYS A 121 -53.35 50.94 -20.23
N ILE A 122 -52.51 51.69 -20.94
CA ILE A 122 -52.91 52.56 -22.05
C ILE A 122 -52.69 51.80 -23.36
N ILE A 123 -51.44 51.59 -23.78
CA ILE A 123 -51.10 50.80 -24.98
C ILE A 123 -49.92 49.86 -24.70
N MET A 124 -50.22 48.59 -24.42
CA MET A 124 -49.23 47.58 -23.98
C MET A 124 -48.25 47.11 -25.07
N TYR A 125 -48.61 47.15 -26.36
CA TYR A 125 -47.83 46.47 -27.43
C TYR A 125 -47.00 47.40 -28.34
N THR A 126 -46.76 48.65 -27.94
CA THR A 126 -45.94 49.59 -28.73
C THR A 126 -44.46 49.20 -28.75
N GLN A 127 -43.82 49.32 -29.92
CA GLN A 127 -42.41 48.96 -30.13
C GLN A 127 -41.45 49.61 -29.12
N ASN A 128 -41.65 50.90 -28.79
CA ASN A 128 -40.80 51.63 -27.84
C ASN A 128 -41.08 51.21 -26.38
N HIS A 129 -42.35 51.00 -26.03
CA HIS A 129 -42.76 50.54 -24.70
C HIS A 129 -42.20 49.16 -24.36
N LEU A 130 -42.42 48.19 -25.25
CA LEU A 130 -41.86 46.84 -25.11
C LEU A 130 -40.32 46.86 -25.02
N LEU A 131 -39.65 47.78 -25.73
CA LEU A 131 -38.20 47.98 -25.67
C LEU A 131 -37.75 48.57 -24.31
N GLY A 132 -38.41 49.63 -23.83
CA GLY A 132 -38.15 50.23 -22.52
C GLY A 132 -38.37 49.23 -21.38
N ARG A 133 -39.47 48.49 -21.43
CA ARG A 133 -39.80 47.38 -20.52
C ARG A 133 -38.75 46.27 -20.53
N ALA A 134 -38.25 45.91 -21.72
CA ALA A 134 -37.18 44.91 -21.87
C ALA A 134 -35.84 45.37 -21.26
N TYR A 135 -35.46 46.64 -21.45
CA TYR A 135 -34.27 47.22 -20.83
C TYR A 135 -34.43 47.39 -19.31
N PHE A 136 -35.61 47.76 -18.82
CA PHE A 136 -35.94 47.76 -17.39
C PHE A 136 -35.69 46.38 -16.78
N CYS A 137 -36.31 45.31 -17.32
CA CYS A 137 -36.14 43.94 -16.81
C CYS A 137 -34.71 43.40 -16.95
N LEU A 138 -33.90 43.95 -17.86
CA LEU A 138 -32.47 43.62 -18.03
C LEU A 138 -31.58 44.34 -17.00
N LEU A 139 -31.92 45.57 -16.61
CA LEU A 139 -31.14 46.39 -15.66
C LEU A 139 -31.55 46.15 -14.20
N GLU A 140 -32.77 45.66 -13.96
CA GLU A 140 -33.23 45.12 -12.67
C GLU A 140 -32.57 43.75 -12.35
N GLY A 141 -31.95 43.10 -13.34
CA GLY A 141 -31.09 41.92 -13.17
C GLY A 141 -31.81 40.59 -13.00
N ASP A 142 -32.88 40.53 -12.19
CA ASP A 142 -33.54 39.25 -11.84
C ASP A 142 -34.48 38.72 -12.93
N LYS A 143 -34.93 39.55 -13.88
CA LYS A 143 -36.03 39.24 -14.81
C LYS A 143 -35.57 38.95 -16.25
N MET A 144 -34.38 38.35 -16.38
CA MET A 144 -33.69 38.08 -17.66
C MET A 144 -34.51 37.31 -18.71
N ASP A 145 -35.37 36.39 -18.29
CA ASP A 145 -36.24 35.64 -19.22
C ASP A 145 -37.47 36.44 -19.66
N GLN A 146 -37.98 37.33 -18.81
CA GLN A 146 -39.02 38.28 -19.20
C GLN A 146 -38.45 39.33 -20.17
N ALA A 147 -37.24 39.83 -19.91
CA ALA A 147 -36.53 40.70 -20.85
C ALA A 147 -36.33 40.03 -22.22
N ASP A 148 -35.92 38.75 -22.26
CA ASP A 148 -35.77 38.04 -23.53
C ASP A 148 -37.10 37.89 -24.28
N ALA A 149 -38.20 37.62 -23.57
CA ALA A 149 -39.55 37.56 -24.13
C ALA A 149 -39.99 38.90 -24.74
N GLN A 150 -39.79 40.03 -24.04
CA GLN A 150 -40.12 41.35 -24.59
C GLN A 150 -39.26 41.70 -25.82
N PHE A 151 -37.95 41.40 -25.79
CA PHE A 151 -37.11 41.54 -27.00
C PHE A 151 -37.51 40.58 -28.14
N ASN A 152 -38.11 39.40 -27.86
CA ASN A 152 -38.70 38.55 -28.91
C ASN A 152 -39.94 39.22 -29.53
N PHE A 153 -40.85 39.79 -28.74
CA PHE A 153 -42.04 40.47 -29.27
C PHE A 153 -41.66 41.64 -30.19
N VAL A 154 -40.72 42.49 -29.78
CA VAL A 154 -40.25 43.60 -30.63
C VAL A 154 -39.58 43.09 -31.90
N LEU A 155 -38.83 41.99 -31.86
CA LEU A 155 -38.21 41.40 -33.05
C LEU A 155 -39.20 40.64 -33.96
N ASN A 156 -40.35 40.22 -33.44
CA ASN A 156 -41.44 39.67 -34.25
C ASN A 156 -42.18 40.79 -35.00
N GLN A 157 -42.38 41.95 -34.37
CA GLN A 157 -42.90 43.17 -35.03
C GLN A 157 -41.88 43.77 -36.02
N SER A 158 -40.61 43.84 -35.60
CA SER A 158 -39.56 44.60 -36.28
C SER A 158 -38.23 43.79 -36.32
N PRO A 159 -38.09 42.82 -37.25
CA PRO A 159 -36.95 41.87 -37.25
C PRO A 159 -35.55 42.49 -37.36
N ASN A 160 -35.44 43.78 -37.68
CA ASN A 160 -34.19 44.52 -37.84
C ASN A 160 -33.98 45.62 -36.77
N ASN A 161 -34.79 45.66 -35.70
CA ASN A 161 -34.62 46.62 -34.61
C ASN A 161 -33.28 46.43 -33.88
N ILE A 162 -32.39 47.41 -34.01
CA ILE A 162 -31.00 47.33 -33.53
C ILE A 162 -30.92 47.27 -31.99
N PRO A 163 -31.53 48.18 -31.21
CA PRO A 163 -31.64 48.03 -29.76
C PRO A 163 -32.09 46.65 -29.30
N SER A 164 -33.11 46.06 -29.94
CA SER A 164 -33.61 44.72 -29.58
C SER A 164 -32.59 43.60 -29.86
N LEU A 165 -31.84 43.70 -30.95
CA LEU A 165 -30.72 42.80 -31.24
C LEU A 165 -29.58 42.96 -30.22
N LEU A 166 -29.28 44.18 -29.78
CA LEU A 166 -28.26 44.46 -28.77
C LEU A 166 -28.69 43.95 -27.38
N GLY A 167 -29.95 44.16 -26.98
CA GLY A 167 -30.54 43.61 -25.76
C GLY A 167 -30.43 42.08 -25.72
N LYS A 168 -30.80 41.38 -26.80
CA LYS A 168 -30.58 39.93 -26.91
C LYS A 168 -29.10 39.54 -26.89
N ALA A 169 -28.21 40.34 -27.47
CA ALA A 169 -26.77 40.06 -27.41
C ALA A 169 -26.23 40.13 -25.96
N CYS A 170 -26.69 41.10 -25.17
CA CYS A 170 -26.37 41.23 -23.74
C CYS A 170 -26.97 40.08 -22.92
N ILE A 171 -28.23 39.70 -23.15
CA ILE A 171 -28.86 38.55 -22.47
C ILE A 171 -28.11 37.25 -22.79
N ALA A 172 -27.76 37.01 -24.06
CA ALA A 172 -26.99 35.82 -24.46
C ALA A 172 -25.59 35.82 -23.84
N PHE A 173 -24.92 36.98 -23.74
CA PHE A 173 -23.62 37.12 -23.08
C PHE A 173 -23.70 36.79 -21.58
N ASN A 174 -24.71 37.31 -20.87
CA ASN A 174 -24.93 37.02 -19.44
C ASN A 174 -25.32 35.56 -19.19
N LYS A 175 -26.11 34.95 -20.09
CA LYS A 175 -26.39 33.50 -20.15
C LYS A 175 -25.19 32.65 -20.61
N LYS A 176 -24.03 33.26 -20.85
CA LYS A 176 -22.75 32.65 -21.29
C LYS A 176 -22.78 32.02 -22.69
N ASP A 177 -23.83 32.24 -23.48
CA ASP A 177 -23.80 31.93 -24.92
C ASP A 177 -23.14 33.06 -25.72
N TYR A 178 -21.81 33.06 -25.66
CA TYR A 178 -20.98 33.97 -26.44
C TYR A 178 -21.09 33.73 -27.97
N ARG A 179 -21.66 32.60 -28.43
CA ARG A 179 -21.86 32.32 -29.86
C ARG A 179 -23.14 32.96 -30.37
N GLY A 180 -24.26 32.82 -29.65
CA GLY A 180 -25.50 33.54 -29.90
C GLY A 180 -25.30 35.06 -29.79
N ALA A 181 -24.62 35.53 -28.74
CA ALA A 181 -24.28 36.95 -28.59
C ALA A 181 -23.54 37.52 -29.82
N LEU A 182 -22.51 36.80 -30.32
CA LEU A 182 -21.81 37.19 -31.55
C LEU A 182 -22.72 37.19 -32.80
N ALA A 183 -23.73 36.33 -32.88
CA ALA A 183 -24.66 36.32 -34.00
C ALA A 183 -25.53 37.59 -34.00
N PHE A 184 -26.04 37.98 -32.83
CA PHE A 184 -26.85 39.20 -32.66
C PHE A 184 -26.02 40.48 -32.88
N TYR A 185 -24.83 40.62 -32.27
CA TYR A 185 -23.94 41.76 -32.54
C TYR A 185 -23.57 41.89 -34.03
N LYS A 186 -23.34 40.77 -34.72
CA LYS A 186 -23.09 40.79 -36.18
C LYS A 186 -24.32 41.12 -37.00
N LYS A 187 -25.53 40.76 -36.56
CA LYS A 187 -26.77 41.17 -37.25
C LYS A 187 -26.96 42.69 -37.10
N ALA A 188 -26.83 43.24 -35.89
CA ALA A 188 -26.90 44.68 -35.66
C ALA A 188 -25.91 45.47 -36.55
N LEU A 189 -24.63 45.06 -36.58
CA LEU A 189 -23.59 45.69 -37.42
C LEU A 189 -23.76 45.49 -38.93
N ARG A 190 -24.60 44.55 -39.38
CA ARG A 190 -25.00 44.40 -40.79
C ARG A 190 -26.18 45.32 -41.12
N THR A 191 -27.13 45.47 -40.20
CA THR A 191 -28.31 46.32 -40.36
C THR A 191 -27.94 47.81 -40.32
N ASN A 192 -27.00 48.21 -39.46
CA ASN A 192 -26.43 49.56 -39.47
C ASN A 192 -24.89 49.48 -39.29
N PRO A 193 -24.11 49.73 -40.36
CA PRO A 193 -22.65 49.84 -40.25
C PRO A 193 -22.18 50.99 -39.35
N ASN A 194 -22.98 52.04 -39.17
CA ASN A 194 -22.66 53.22 -38.37
C ASN A 194 -23.16 53.14 -36.90
N CYS A 195 -23.27 51.94 -36.34
CA CYS A 195 -23.50 51.79 -34.90
C CYS A 195 -22.34 52.38 -34.05
N PRO A 196 -22.61 52.85 -32.82
CA PRO A 196 -21.59 53.31 -31.87
C PRO A 196 -20.45 52.32 -31.57
N ALA A 197 -19.35 52.83 -31.01
CA ALA A 197 -18.17 52.03 -30.66
C ALA A 197 -18.50 50.87 -29.68
N GLU A 198 -19.43 51.09 -28.74
CA GLU A 198 -19.88 50.10 -27.75
C GLU A 198 -20.40 48.79 -28.38
N VAL A 199 -21.03 48.84 -29.56
CA VAL A 199 -21.51 47.64 -30.26
C VAL A 199 -20.33 46.75 -30.71
N ARG A 200 -19.20 47.37 -31.06
CA ARG A 200 -17.96 46.67 -31.40
C ARG A 200 -17.21 46.22 -30.15
N LEU A 201 -17.29 46.97 -29.05
CA LEU A 201 -16.79 46.59 -27.73
C LEU A 201 -17.45 45.29 -27.22
N GLY A 202 -18.79 45.20 -27.26
CA GLY A 202 -19.53 43.99 -26.90
C GLY A 202 -19.14 42.78 -27.76
N MET A 203 -18.98 42.99 -29.07
CA MET A 203 -18.47 41.96 -29.98
C MET A 203 -17.02 41.53 -29.63
N ALA A 204 -16.16 42.47 -29.26
CA ALA A 204 -14.77 42.21 -28.87
C ALA A 204 -14.68 41.38 -27.58
N HIS A 205 -15.48 41.70 -26.56
CA HIS A 205 -15.58 40.89 -25.34
C HIS A 205 -16.10 39.47 -25.61
N CYS A 206 -17.04 39.30 -26.55
CA CYS A 206 -17.48 37.96 -26.96
C CYS A 206 -16.36 37.17 -27.68
N PHE A 207 -15.55 37.81 -28.53
CA PHE A 207 -14.37 37.17 -29.11
C PHE A 207 -13.32 36.81 -28.05
N TYR A 208 -13.11 37.66 -27.04
CA TYR A 208 -12.21 37.40 -25.91
C TYR A 208 -12.66 36.18 -25.09
N ARG A 209 -13.93 36.12 -24.69
CA ARG A 209 -14.52 34.97 -23.97
C ARG A 209 -14.50 33.67 -24.79
N LEU A 210 -14.47 33.75 -26.12
CA LEU A 210 -14.29 32.62 -27.04
C LEU A 210 -12.81 32.33 -27.41
N ASN A 211 -11.85 32.93 -26.69
CA ASN A 211 -10.40 32.82 -26.88
C ASN A 211 -9.91 33.12 -28.32
N LYS A 212 -10.59 34.05 -29.01
CA LYS A 212 -10.25 34.49 -30.38
C LYS A 212 -9.50 35.82 -30.33
N GLN A 213 -8.33 35.81 -29.68
CA GLN A 213 -7.61 37.00 -29.24
C GLN A 213 -7.36 38.02 -30.37
N GLU A 214 -6.85 37.61 -31.53
CA GLU A 214 -6.67 38.52 -32.68
C GLU A 214 -7.96 39.19 -33.17
N LYS A 215 -9.10 38.49 -33.09
CA LYS A 215 -10.41 39.03 -33.52
C LYS A 215 -11.04 39.90 -32.43
N ALA A 216 -10.70 39.69 -31.16
CA ALA A 216 -11.01 40.62 -30.09
C ALA A 216 -10.16 41.90 -30.25
N ARG A 217 -8.85 41.76 -30.45
CA ARG A 217 -7.90 42.85 -30.68
C ARG A 217 -8.35 43.76 -31.81
N ALA A 218 -8.58 43.23 -33.01
CA ALA A 218 -9.02 44.02 -34.16
C ALA A 218 -10.40 44.70 -33.93
N ALA A 219 -11.28 44.10 -33.12
CA ALA A 219 -12.56 44.70 -32.77
C ALA A 219 -12.43 45.85 -31.75
N PHE A 220 -11.53 45.74 -30.76
CA PHE A 220 -11.20 46.85 -29.86
C PHE A 220 -10.43 47.97 -30.59
N GLU A 221 -9.45 47.64 -31.43
CA GLU A 221 -8.72 48.62 -32.26
C GLU A 221 -9.69 49.39 -33.18
N ARG A 222 -10.69 48.71 -33.78
CA ARG A 222 -11.72 49.39 -34.58
C ARG A 222 -12.78 50.14 -33.74
N ALA A 223 -12.94 49.83 -32.45
CA ALA A 223 -13.75 50.65 -31.54
C ALA A 223 -13.03 51.98 -31.23
N LEU A 224 -11.72 51.93 -30.93
CA LEU A 224 -10.90 53.13 -30.69
C LEU A 224 -10.73 54.00 -31.94
N ALA A 225 -10.73 53.42 -33.13
CA ALA A 225 -10.73 54.14 -34.41
C ALA A 225 -12.12 54.73 -34.79
N LEU A 226 -13.08 54.71 -33.87
CA LEU A 226 -14.38 55.40 -33.97
C LEU A 226 -14.60 56.33 -32.78
N ASP A 227 -14.22 55.89 -31.58
CA ASP A 227 -14.17 56.68 -30.35
C ASP A 227 -12.80 56.50 -29.65
N PRO A 228 -11.87 57.45 -29.80
CA PRO A 228 -10.57 57.41 -29.13
C PRO A 228 -10.63 57.42 -27.60
N GLN A 229 -11.73 57.86 -27.01
CA GLN A 229 -11.94 57.96 -25.56
C GLN A 229 -12.63 56.72 -24.98
N CYS A 230 -12.89 55.67 -25.77
CA CYS A 230 -13.60 54.47 -25.32
C CYS A 230 -12.78 53.68 -24.27
N VAL A 231 -12.98 54.01 -22.99
CA VAL A 231 -12.30 53.44 -21.81
C VAL A 231 -12.34 51.91 -21.83
N GLY A 232 -13.49 51.32 -22.15
CA GLY A 232 -13.65 49.87 -22.24
C GLY A 232 -12.78 49.20 -23.32
N ALA A 233 -12.54 49.89 -24.45
CA ALA A 233 -11.68 49.38 -25.52
C ALA A 233 -10.19 49.59 -25.20
N LEU A 234 -9.82 50.70 -24.55
CA LEU A 234 -8.47 50.91 -24.00
C LEU A 234 -8.12 49.83 -22.96
N ALA A 235 -9.02 49.57 -22.00
CA ALA A 235 -8.86 48.52 -20.99
C ALA A 235 -8.80 47.12 -21.62
N GLY A 236 -9.68 46.82 -22.60
CA GLY A 236 -9.70 45.54 -23.32
C GLY A 236 -8.40 45.26 -24.07
N LEU A 237 -7.80 46.26 -24.73
CA LEU A 237 -6.48 46.13 -25.34
C LEU A 237 -5.36 46.04 -24.31
N ALA A 238 -5.41 46.82 -23.23
CA ALA A 238 -4.40 46.75 -22.18
C ALA A 238 -4.32 45.34 -21.57
N VAL A 239 -5.46 44.72 -21.25
CA VAL A 239 -5.52 43.33 -20.75
C VAL A 239 -4.95 42.34 -21.76
N LEU A 240 -5.31 42.47 -23.05
CA LEU A 240 -4.71 41.65 -24.10
C LEU A 240 -3.19 41.80 -24.17
N ARG A 241 -2.65 43.04 -24.13
CA ARG A 241 -1.21 43.29 -24.19
C ARG A 241 -0.45 42.82 -22.94
N LEU A 242 -1.03 42.99 -21.75
CA LEU A 242 -0.47 42.47 -20.50
C LEU A 242 -0.39 40.94 -20.50
N ASN A 243 -1.42 40.27 -21.03
CA ASN A 243 -1.43 38.81 -21.18
C ASN A 243 -0.34 38.27 -22.14
N CYS A 244 0.19 39.10 -23.06
CA CYS A 244 1.29 38.71 -23.95
C CYS A 244 2.66 38.61 -23.25
N LYS A 245 2.79 39.01 -21.97
CA LYS A 245 3.99 38.94 -21.10
C LYS A 245 5.29 39.65 -21.56
N GLY A 246 5.45 40.00 -22.83
CA GLY A 246 6.63 40.70 -23.33
C GLY A 246 6.79 42.11 -22.72
N PRO A 247 8.02 42.57 -22.38
CA PRO A 247 8.22 43.81 -21.62
C PRO A 247 7.73 45.06 -22.35
N GLU A 248 7.85 45.10 -23.67
CA GLU A 248 7.31 46.19 -24.49
C GLU A 248 5.78 46.16 -24.54
N ALA A 249 5.17 44.98 -24.66
CA ALA A 249 3.71 44.82 -24.61
C ALA A 249 3.14 45.25 -23.24
N THR A 250 3.84 44.92 -22.15
CA THR A 250 3.53 45.43 -20.80
C THR A 250 3.61 46.96 -20.74
N ARG A 251 4.66 47.58 -21.29
CA ARG A 251 4.79 49.05 -21.35
C ARG A 251 3.66 49.70 -22.15
N GLN A 252 3.34 49.17 -23.33
CA GLN A 252 2.24 49.66 -24.16
C GLN A 252 0.88 49.46 -23.46
N GLY A 253 0.66 48.32 -22.77
CA GLY A 253 -0.55 48.06 -21.99
C GLY A 253 -0.73 49.02 -20.80
N VAL A 254 0.34 49.32 -20.07
CA VAL A 254 0.32 50.31 -18.98
C VAL A 254 0.08 51.73 -19.53
N GLN A 255 0.63 52.08 -20.69
CA GLN A 255 0.32 53.36 -21.35
C GLN A 255 -1.17 53.46 -21.75
N MET A 256 -1.77 52.36 -22.21
CA MET A 256 -3.22 52.28 -22.48
C MET A 256 -4.07 52.41 -21.21
N LEU A 257 -3.66 51.79 -20.08
CA LEU A 257 -4.33 51.98 -18.78
C LEU A 257 -4.18 53.41 -18.26
N SER A 258 -3.01 54.04 -18.42
CA SER A 258 -2.79 55.43 -18.02
C SER A 258 -3.69 56.39 -18.81
N LYS A 259 -3.86 56.15 -20.13
CA LYS A 259 -4.82 56.90 -20.94
C LYS A 259 -6.27 56.65 -20.50
N ALA A 260 -6.64 55.40 -20.24
CA ALA A 260 -7.97 55.05 -19.75
C ALA A 260 -8.29 55.74 -18.40
N TYR A 261 -7.31 55.79 -17.49
CA TYR A 261 -7.44 56.46 -16.19
C TYR A 261 -7.54 57.99 -16.31
N SER A 262 -6.88 58.63 -17.28
CA SER A 262 -7.05 60.07 -17.54
C SER A 262 -8.41 60.43 -18.17
N VAL A 263 -9.18 59.44 -18.64
CA VAL A 263 -10.54 59.64 -19.18
C VAL A 263 -11.60 59.28 -18.13
N ASP A 264 -11.45 58.15 -17.43
CA ASP A 264 -12.30 57.74 -16.31
C ASP A 264 -11.44 57.29 -15.10
N PRO A 265 -11.19 58.19 -14.13
CA PRO A 265 -10.49 57.86 -12.89
C PRO A 265 -11.26 56.93 -11.94
N ALA A 266 -12.56 56.71 -12.16
CA ALA A 266 -13.42 55.86 -11.33
C ALA A 266 -13.52 54.42 -11.84
N CYS A 267 -13.09 54.14 -13.09
CA CYS A 267 -13.23 52.83 -13.74
C CYS A 267 -12.59 51.68 -12.94
N PRO A 268 -13.37 50.77 -12.31
CA PRO A 268 -12.82 49.75 -11.41
C PRO A 268 -11.87 48.75 -12.09
N VAL A 269 -12.11 48.46 -13.37
CA VAL A 269 -11.26 47.59 -14.20
C VAL A 269 -9.86 48.19 -14.40
N VAL A 270 -9.80 49.48 -14.73
CA VAL A 270 -8.54 50.21 -14.96
C VAL A 270 -7.77 50.33 -13.65
N LEU A 271 -8.47 50.69 -12.57
CA LEU A 271 -7.91 50.79 -11.22
C LEU A 271 -7.31 49.46 -10.73
N ASN A 272 -8.03 48.34 -10.85
CA ASN A 272 -7.54 47.01 -10.45
C ASN A 272 -6.30 46.57 -11.26
N HIS A 273 -6.26 46.85 -12.57
CA HIS A 273 -5.10 46.50 -13.40
C HIS A 273 -3.89 47.42 -13.15
N LEU A 274 -4.11 48.72 -12.89
CA LEU A 274 -3.05 49.63 -12.43
C LEU A 274 -2.52 49.22 -11.05
N ALA A 275 -3.38 48.88 -10.10
CA ALA A 275 -2.98 48.37 -8.79
C ALA A 275 -2.11 47.10 -8.92
N ASN A 276 -2.48 46.15 -9.78
CA ASN A 276 -1.65 44.98 -10.06
C ASN A 276 -0.29 45.33 -10.70
N HIS A 277 -0.21 46.38 -11.53
CA HIS A 277 1.07 46.87 -12.06
C HIS A 277 1.94 47.51 -10.98
N PHE A 278 1.38 48.40 -10.16
CA PHE A 278 2.09 49.05 -9.04
C PHE A 278 2.57 48.05 -7.99
N PHE A 279 1.87 46.92 -7.79
CA PHE A 279 2.32 45.82 -6.94
C PHE A 279 3.66 45.24 -7.42
N PHE A 280 3.82 44.96 -8.72
CA PHE A 280 5.09 44.50 -9.28
C PHE A 280 6.18 45.59 -9.27
N LYS A 281 5.79 46.87 -9.23
CA LYS A 281 6.69 48.01 -9.00
C LYS A 281 7.05 48.22 -7.51
N LYS A 282 6.48 47.42 -6.59
CA LYS A 282 6.57 47.57 -5.12
C LYS A 282 6.04 48.91 -4.55
N ASP A 283 5.13 49.57 -5.27
CA ASP A 283 4.54 50.87 -4.91
C ASP A 283 3.23 50.66 -4.12
N TYR A 284 3.33 49.96 -2.97
CA TYR A 284 2.18 49.35 -2.28
C TYR A 284 1.10 50.36 -1.83
N GLY A 285 1.48 51.57 -1.43
CA GLY A 285 0.51 52.62 -1.07
C GLY A 285 -0.41 53.01 -2.23
N LYS A 286 0.09 53.01 -3.48
CA LYS A 286 -0.76 53.22 -4.66
C LYS A 286 -1.62 52.00 -4.96
N VAL A 287 -1.13 50.78 -4.71
CA VAL A 287 -1.96 49.56 -4.81
C VAL A 287 -3.17 49.68 -3.89
N GLN A 288 -2.95 50.06 -2.64
CA GLN A 288 -3.98 50.20 -1.61
C GLN A 288 -5.00 51.29 -1.98
N HIS A 289 -4.53 52.50 -2.32
CA HIS A 289 -5.42 53.60 -2.72
C HIS A 289 -6.26 53.27 -3.97
N LEU A 290 -5.64 52.72 -5.02
CA LEU A 290 -6.35 52.41 -6.27
C LEU A 290 -7.33 51.24 -6.10
N ALA A 291 -6.96 50.19 -5.36
CA ALA A 291 -7.84 49.04 -5.14
C ALA A 291 -9.00 49.36 -4.20
N LEU A 292 -8.80 50.20 -3.17
CA LEU A 292 -9.88 50.67 -2.30
C LEU A 292 -10.86 51.58 -3.06
N HIS A 293 -10.35 52.49 -3.91
CA HIS A 293 -11.18 53.29 -4.81
C HIS A 293 -11.98 52.40 -5.80
N ALA A 294 -11.38 51.35 -6.34
CA ALA A 294 -12.06 50.38 -7.21
C ALA A 294 -13.18 49.62 -6.49
N PHE A 295 -12.92 49.18 -5.25
CA PHE A 295 -13.87 48.42 -4.42
C PHE A 295 -15.14 49.24 -4.11
N HIS A 296 -15.00 50.50 -3.73
CA HIS A 296 -16.14 51.38 -3.44
C HIS A 296 -16.89 51.86 -4.70
N ASN A 297 -16.22 51.98 -5.85
CA ASN A 297 -16.85 52.40 -7.10
C ASN A 297 -17.56 51.29 -7.88
N THR A 298 -17.46 50.02 -7.46
CA THR A 298 -18.12 48.89 -8.15
C THR A 298 -19.17 48.21 -7.29
N GLU A 299 -20.28 47.80 -7.90
CA GLU A 299 -21.23 46.84 -7.32
C GLU A 299 -20.95 45.39 -7.77
N ASN A 300 -20.13 45.20 -8.80
CA ASN A 300 -19.89 43.88 -9.38
C ASN A 300 -18.99 43.04 -8.47
N GLU A 301 -19.52 41.95 -7.93
CA GLU A 301 -18.83 41.03 -7.00
C GLU A 301 -17.50 40.54 -7.56
N ALA A 302 -17.42 40.19 -8.85
CA ALA A 302 -16.16 39.73 -9.45
C ALA A 302 -15.07 40.83 -9.45
N MET A 303 -15.46 42.10 -9.57
CA MET A 303 -14.54 43.23 -9.48
C MET A 303 -14.16 43.53 -8.02
N ARG A 304 -15.11 43.41 -7.08
CA ARG A 304 -14.82 43.50 -5.63
C ARG A 304 -13.84 42.41 -5.19
N ALA A 305 -14.01 41.18 -5.65
CA ALA A 305 -13.12 40.06 -5.36
C ALA A 305 -11.68 40.34 -5.85
N GLU A 306 -11.53 40.90 -7.05
CA GLU A 306 -10.22 41.32 -7.57
C GLU A 306 -9.62 42.48 -6.75
N SER A 307 -10.41 43.49 -6.37
CA SER A 307 -9.94 44.62 -5.54
C SER A 307 -9.50 44.17 -4.15
N CYS A 308 -10.32 43.40 -3.44
CA CYS A 308 -9.96 42.79 -2.15
C CYS A 308 -8.72 41.90 -2.28
N TYR A 309 -8.56 41.16 -3.38
CA TYR A 309 -7.37 40.34 -3.62
C TYR A 309 -6.09 41.17 -3.81
N GLN A 310 -6.14 42.33 -4.48
CA GLN A 310 -4.97 43.22 -4.57
C GLN A 310 -4.64 43.88 -3.22
N LEU A 311 -5.65 44.27 -2.44
CA LEU A 311 -5.47 44.75 -1.07
C LEU A 311 -4.79 43.68 -0.21
N ALA A 312 -5.35 42.47 -0.17
CA ALA A 312 -4.82 41.35 0.61
C ALA A 312 -3.36 41.03 0.28
N ARG A 313 -2.99 41.02 -1.01
CA ARG A 313 -1.59 40.85 -1.45
C ARG A 313 -0.68 41.96 -0.95
N SER A 314 -1.14 43.21 -0.94
CA SER A 314 -0.32 44.33 -0.48
C SER A 314 0.01 44.21 1.01
N PHE A 315 -0.97 43.86 1.85
CA PHE A 315 -0.78 43.64 3.27
C PHE A 315 0.05 42.37 3.57
N HIS A 316 -0.17 41.28 2.83
CA HIS A 316 0.61 40.04 2.94
C HIS A 316 2.11 40.26 2.69
N VAL A 317 2.48 41.09 1.70
CA VAL A 317 3.89 41.45 1.43
C VAL A 317 4.43 42.52 2.40
N GLN A 318 3.57 43.15 3.19
CA GLN A 318 3.92 44.04 4.30
C GLN A 318 3.88 43.33 5.67
N GLU A 319 3.69 42.01 5.68
CA GLU A 319 3.59 41.16 6.89
C GLU A 319 2.39 41.50 7.82
N ASP A 320 1.45 42.34 7.36
CA ASP A 320 0.15 42.52 8.01
C ASP A 320 -0.79 41.37 7.62
N PHE A 321 -0.58 40.24 8.28
CA PHE A 321 -1.34 39.02 8.05
C PHE A 321 -2.81 39.13 8.48
N ASP A 322 -3.18 40.05 9.38
CA ASP A 322 -4.54 40.19 9.89
C ASP A 322 -5.44 41.01 8.96
N GLN A 323 -4.94 42.11 8.38
CA GLN A 323 -5.63 42.79 7.28
C GLN A 323 -5.62 41.91 6.02
N ALA A 324 -4.50 41.25 5.72
CA ALA A 324 -4.43 40.31 4.59
C ALA A 324 -5.48 39.19 4.72
N PHE A 325 -5.63 38.55 5.88
CA PHE A 325 -6.65 37.53 6.13
C PHE A 325 -8.06 38.07 5.89
N GLN A 326 -8.40 39.26 6.42
CA GLN A 326 -9.72 39.85 6.25
C GLN A 326 -10.04 40.10 4.77
N TYR A 327 -9.11 40.70 4.02
CA TYR A 327 -9.31 40.97 2.60
C TYR A 327 -9.28 39.71 1.73
N TYR A 328 -8.46 38.68 2.05
CA TYR A 328 -8.54 37.38 1.38
C TYR A 328 -9.87 36.69 1.65
N TYR A 329 -10.38 36.73 2.89
CA TYR A 329 -11.67 36.16 3.25
C TYR A 329 -12.81 36.85 2.48
N GLN A 330 -12.88 38.19 2.51
CA GLN A 330 -13.83 38.97 1.72
C GLN A 330 -13.72 38.65 0.21
N ALA A 331 -12.51 38.58 -0.32
CA ALA A 331 -12.28 38.21 -1.72
C ALA A 331 -12.84 36.81 -2.04
N THR A 332 -12.72 35.82 -1.14
CA THR A 332 -13.33 34.49 -1.35
C THR A 332 -14.86 34.46 -1.29
N GLN A 333 -15.51 35.41 -0.60
CA GLN A 333 -16.98 35.51 -0.58
C GLN A 333 -17.52 36.08 -1.90
N PHE A 334 -16.84 37.08 -2.47
CA PHE A 334 -17.23 37.69 -3.76
C PHE A 334 -16.68 36.95 -4.99
N ALA A 335 -15.74 36.01 -4.82
CA ALA A 335 -15.03 35.38 -5.94
C ALA A 335 -15.92 34.44 -6.77
N PRO A 336 -16.03 34.62 -8.10
CA PRO A 336 -16.60 33.59 -8.97
C PRO A 336 -15.71 32.34 -8.93
N ALA A 337 -16.31 31.15 -9.03
CA ALA A 337 -15.60 29.86 -8.85
C ALA A 337 -14.40 29.59 -9.80
N SER A 338 -14.20 30.42 -10.84
CA SER A 338 -13.00 30.39 -11.70
C SER A 338 -11.79 31.14 -11.12
N PHE A 339 -11.99 32.02 -10.13
CA PHE A 339 -10.96 32.87 -9.55
C PHE A 339 -10.39 32.22 -8.28
N VAL A 340 -9.40 31.35 -8.48
CA VAL A 340 -8.82 30.52 -7.40
C VAL A 340 -7.82 31.26 -6.49
N LEU A 341 -7.28 32.39 -6.96
CA LEU A 341 -6.15 33.06 -6.29
C LEU A 341 -6.46 33.56 -4.86
N PRO A 342 -7.67 34.06 -4.53
CA PRO A 342 -8.03 34.37 -3.15
C PRO A 342 -8.07 33.14 -2.23
N GLN A 343 -8.45 31.97 -2.74
CA GLN A 343 -8.49 30.74 -1.96
C GLN A 343 -7.08 30.22 -1.66
N PHE A 344 -6.15 30.38 -2.61
CA PHE A 344 -4.74 30.07 -2.38
C PHE A 344 -4.13 30.99 -1.32
N GLY A 345 -4.33 32.31 -1.44
CA GLY A 345 -3.85 33.30 -0.45
C GLY A 345 -4.46 33.10 0.94
N LEU A 346 -5.77 32.85 1.03
CA LEU A 346 -6.44 32.51 2.29
C LEU A 346 -5.89 31.22 2.90
N GLY A 347 -5.58 30.22 2.07
CA GLY A 347 -4.91 28.99 2.50
C GLY A 347 -3.55 29.25 3.15
N GLN A 348 -2.75 30.17 2.59
CA GLN A 348 -1.48 30.61 3.18
C GLN A 348 -1.70 31.31 4.53
N MET A 349 -2.69 32.21 4.64
CA MET A 349 -2.99 32.87 5.91
C MET A 349 -3.43 31.89 7.02
N TYR A 350 -4.16 30.83 6.66
CA TYR A 350 -4.49 29.76 7.61
C TYR A 350 -3.24 28.97 8.05
N ILE A 351 -2.23 28.78 7.18
CA ILE A 351 -0.94 28.18 7.61
C ILE A 351 -0.24 29.07 8.63
N PHE A 352 -0.12 30.38 8.39
CA PHE A 352 0.52 31.32 9.33
C PHE A 352 -0.16 31.35 10.70
N ARG A 353 -1.47 31.04 10.78
CA ARG A 353 -2.23 30.92 12.04
C ARG A 353 -2.23 29.51 12.66
N GLY A 354 -1.57 28.52 12.06
CA GLY A 354 -1.57 27.12 12.51
C GLY A 354 -2.83 26.32 12.15
N ASP A 355 -3.76 26.91 11.41
CA ASP A 355 -5.11 26.45 11.10
C ASP A 355 -5.12 25.41 9.94
N THR A 356 -4.32 24.36 10.09
CA THR A 356 -3.97 23.40 9.01
C THR A 356 -5.17 22.76 8.30
N ASP A 357 -6.26 22.47 9.01
CA ASP A 357 -7.49 21.91 8.41
C ASP A 357 -8.29 22.92 7.59
N ASN A 358 -8.25 24.22 7.94
CA ASN A 358 -8.86 25.29 7.15
C ASN A 358 -8.00 25.62 5.92
N ALA A 359 -6.67 25.62 6.09
CA ALA A 359 -5.71 25.72 4.99
C ALA A 359 -5.92 24.63 3.94
N ALA A 360 -5.97 23.36 4.37
CA ALA A 360 -6.17 22.21 3.48
C ALA A 360 -7.50 22.29 2.71
N GLN A 361 -8.60 22.70 3.35
CA GLN A 361 -9.88 22.91 2.68
C GLN A 361 -9.83 24.01 1.60
N CYS A 362 -8.99 25.03 1.78
CA CYS A 362 -8.80 26.08 0.77
C CYS A 362 -7.99 25.56 -0.42
N PHE A 363 -6.87 24.87 -0.17
CA PHE A 363 -6.04 24.26 -1.21
C PHE A 363 -6.78 23.13 -1.97
N GLU A 364 -7.65 22.36 -1.31
CA GLU A 364 -8.56 21.42 -1.98
C GLU A 364 -9.48 22.11 -3.01
N LYS A 365 -10.02 23.30 -2.70
CA LYS A 365 -10.87 24.05 -3.65
C LYS A 365 -10.06 24.54 -4.85
N VAL A 366 -8.83 24.99 -4.63
CA VAL A 366 -7.88 25.34 -5.69
C VAL A 366 -7.60 24.13 -6.59
N LEU A 367 -7.32 22.94 -6.03
CA LEU A 367 -7.10 21.72 -6.84
C LEU A 367 -8.35 21.23 -7.59
N LYS A 368 -9.55 21.44 -7.04
CA LYS A 368 -10.81 21.11 -7.75
C LYS A 368 -11.01 21.97 -9.00
N ALA A 369 -10.49 23.19 -9.02
CA ALA A 369 -10.50 24.09 -10.18
C ALA A 369 -9.23 23.97 -11.06
N GLN A 370 -8.08 23.63 -10.48
CA GLN A 370 -6.79 23.46 -11.16
C GLN A 370 -6.07 22.17 -10.71
N PRO A 371 -6.44 20.98 -11.24
CA PRO A 371 -5.95 19.68 -10.74
C PRO A 371 -4.44 19.40 -10.93
N GLY A 372 -3.71 20.30 -11.59
CA GLY A 372 -2.26 20.22 -11.83
C GLY A 372 -1.47 21.40 -11.25
N ASN A 373 -2.03 22.15 -10.29
CA ASN A 373 -1.30 23.24 -9.63
C ASN A 373 -0.21 22.67 -8.69
N TYR A 374 1.05 22.73 -9.14
CA TYR A 374 2.24 22.21 -8.45
C TYR A 374 2.39 22.73 -7.02
N GLU A 375 2.37 24.05 -6.81
CA GLU A 375 2.52 24.68 -5.49
C GLU A 375 1.45 24.17 -4.52
N THR A 376 0.20 24.11 -4.99
CA THR A 376 -0.93 23.62 -4.20
C THR A 376 -0.79 22.14 -3.84
N MET A 377 -0.27 21.30 -4.75
CA MET A 377 -0.01 19.88 -4.45
C MET A 377 1.16 19.68 -3.49
N LYS A 378 2.20 20.52 -3.55
CA LYS A 378 3.34 20.50 -2.61
C LYS A 378 2.89 20.89 -1.20
N ILE A 379 2.18 22.02 -1.07
CA ILE A 379 1.65 22.52 0.21
C ILE A 379 0.64 21.53 0.82
N LEU A 380 -0.34 21.04 0.04
CA LEU A 380 -1.29 20.04 0.53
C LEU A 380 -0.60 18.72 0.90
N GLY A 381 0.47 18.35 0.19
CA GLY A 381 1.34 17.24 0.51
C GLY A 381 1.93 17.35 1.92
N SER A 382 2.60 18.47 2.22
CA SER A 382 3.20 18.73 3.53
C SER A 382 2.16 18.82 4.66
N LEU A 383 1.06 19.54 4.44
CA LEU A 383 -0.06 19.63 5.40
C LEU A 383 -0.68 18.26 5.74
N TYR A 384 -0.67 17.32 4.80
CA TYR A 384 -1.17 15.97 5.01
C TYR A 384 -0.09 14.97 5.45
N ALA A 385 1.20 15.29 5.30
CA ALA A 385 2.32 14.52 5.85
C ALA A 385 2.22 14.42 7.37
N ASN A 386 2.02 15.58 8.00
CA ASN A 386 1.91 15.74 9.46
C ASN A 386 0.54 15.32 10.03
N SER A 387 -0.37 14.77 9.21
CA SER A 387 -1.69 14.36 9.68
C SER A 387 -1.68 12.97 10.33
N SER A 388 -2.27 12.87 11.52
CA SER A 388 -2.53 11.59 12.21
C SER A 388 -3.31 10.59 11.32
N SER A 389 -4.21 11.07 10.46
CA SER A 389 -5.02 10.23 9.57
C SER A 389 -4.17 9.58 8.47
N GLN A 390 -4.11 8.25 8.47
CA GLN A 390 -3.44 7.47 7.41
C GLN A 390 -3.98 7.81 6.00
N SER A 391 -5.28 8.09 5.88
CA SER A 391 -5.90 8.44 4.58
C SER A 391 -5.37 9.77 4.03
N LYS A 392 -5.11 10.76 4.90
CA LYS A 392 -4.46 12.02 4.50
C LYS A 392 -3.00 11.77 4.10
N ARG A 393 -2.22 11.00 4.89
CA ARG A 393 -0.84 10.62 4.54
C ARG A 393 -0.74 9.82 3.23
N ASP A 394 -1.69 8.95 2.94
CA ASP A 394 -1.77 8.24 1.65
C ASP A 394 -2.08 9.20 0.49
N GLN A 395 -2.98 10.18 0.68
CA GLN A 395 -3.21 11.24 -0.31
C GLN A 395 -1.95 12.09 -0.52
N ALA A 396 -1.27 12.53 0.55
CA ALA A 396 -0.02 13.28 0.49
C ALA A 396 1.04 12.57 -0.37
N LYS A 397 1.23 11.27 -0.13
CA LYS A 397 2.09 10.38 -0.91
C LYS A 397 1.72 10.30 -2.40
N THR A 398 0.46 10.53 -2.78
CA THR A 398 0.05 10.65 -4.20
C THR A 398 0.19 12.06 -4.77
N HIS A 399 0.13 13.11 -3.95
CA HIS A 399 0.36 14.49 -4.38
C HIS A 399 1.86 14.76 -4.57
N LEU A 400 2.69 14.47 -3.58
CA LEU A 400 4.14 14.67 -3.65
C LEU A 400 4.80 13.83 -4.76
N LYS A 401 4.31 12.62 -5.06
CA LYS A 401 4.75 11.87 -6.24
C LYS A 401 4.47 12.60 -7.55
N LYS A 402 3.27 13.19 -7.73
CA LYS A 402 2.96 14.00 -8.92
C LYS A 402 3.80 15.28 -8.99
N VAL A 403 4.18 15.84 -7.83
CA VAL A 403 5.08 16.99 -7.74
C VAL A 403 6.48 16.60 -8.24
N THR A 404 7.06 15.50 -7.73
CA THR A 404 8.36 14.98 -8.20
C THR A 404 8.33 14.47 -9.64
N ASP A 405 7.19 13.96 -10.14
CA ASP A 405 7.01 13.56 -11.54
C ASP A 405 6.96 14.76 -12.51
N GLN A 406 6.54 15.94 -12.01
CA GLN A 406 6.42 17.18 -12.80
C GLN A 406 7.68 18.04 -12.75
N PHE A 407 8.31 18.14 -11.57
CA PHE A 407 9.51 18.92 -11.32
C PHE A 407 10.53 18.04 -10.57
N PRO A 408 11.30 17.20 -11.27
CA PRO A 408 12.26 16.28 -10.65
C PRO A 408 13.39 16.96 -9.88
N ASP A 409 13.65 18.24 -10.14
CA ASP A 409 14.74 19.02 -9.55
C ASP A 409 14.39 19.65 -8.18
N ASP A 410 13.12 19.58 -7.74
CA ASP A 410 12.70 20.12 -6.44
C ASP A 410 13.14 19.22 -5.26
N VAL A 411 14.26 19.61 -4.64
CA VAL A 411 14.86 18.92 -3.49
C VAL A 411 13.88 18.77 -2.32
N GLU A 412 13.09 19.81 -2.03
CA GLU A 412 12.17 19.82 -0.89
C GLU A 412 11.04 18.79 -1.09
N ALA A 413 10.47 18.69 -2.31
CA ALA A 413 9.46 17.67 -2.60
C ALA A 413 9.99 16.24 -2.45
N TRP A 414 11.27 15.99 -2.73
CA TRP A 414 11.90 14.69 -2.45
C TRP A 414 12.09 14.43 -0.96
N ILE A 415 12.43 15.45 -0.16
CA ILE A 415 12.57 15.35 1.31
C ILE A 415 11.20 15.08 1.97
N GLU A 416 10.19 15.88 1.66
CA GLU A 416 8.80 15.70 2.14
C GLU A 416 8.26 14.30 1.74
N LEU A 417 8.52 13.87 0.50
CA LEU A 417 8.15 12.53 0.05
C LEU A 417 8.89 11.44 0.83
N ALA A 418 10.19 11.61 1.11
CA ALA A 418 10.97 10.65 1.88
C ALA A 418 10.47 10.49 3.32
N GLN A 419 10.15 11.59 4.01
CA GLN A 419 9.61 11.59 5.38
C GLN A 419 8.32 10.77 5.50
N ILE A 420 7.36 10.94 4.56
CA ILE A 420 6.11 10.15 4.54
C ILE A 420 6.38 8.68 4.20
N LEU A 421 7.40 8.41 3.39
CA LEU A 421 7.80 7.06 3.04
C LEU A 421 8.45 6.32 4.22
N GLU A 422 9.13 6.98 5.16
CA GLU A 422 9.81 6.33 6.30
C GLU A 422 8.95 5.36 7.10
N GLN A 423 7.66 5.68 7.26
CA GLN A 423 6.69 4.88 8.02
C GLN A 423 6.06 3.75 7.19
N SER A 424 6.19 3.77 5.86
CA SER A 424 5.42 2.91 4.95
C SER A 424 6.26 2.09 3.97
N ASP A 425 7.44 2.56 3.59
CA ASP A 425 8.38 1.91 2.67
C ASP A 425 9.79 2.50 2.87
N VAL A 426 10.59 1.84 3.71
CA VAL A 426 11.97 2.23 4.06
C VAL A 426 12.90 2.26 2.83
N HIS A 427 12.65 1.43 1.82
CA HIS A 427 13.45 1.42 0.59
C HIS A 427 13.10 2.59 -0.33
N ALA A 428 11.81 2.92 -0.47
CA ALA A 428 11.40 4.10 -1.23
C ALA A 428 11.85 5.40 -0.54
N ALA A 429 11.84 5.46 0.81
CA ALA A 429 12.37 6.60 1.56
C ALA A 429 13.88 6.81 1.30
N LEU A 430 14.69 5.75 1.37
CA LEU A 430 16.12 5.81 1.02
C LEU A 430 16.36 6.23 -0.43
N ASN A 431 15.53 5.78 -1.37
CA ASN A 431 15.65 6.20 -2.77
C ASN A 431 15.35 7.70 -2.94
N ALA A 432 14.34 8.23 -2.24
CA ALA A 432 13.96 9.65 -2.28
C ALA A 432 15.00 10.57 -1.59
N TYR A 433 15.53 10.16 -0.44
CA TYR A 433 16.68 10.86 0.15
C TYR A 433 17.94 10.75 -0.75
N GLY A 434 18.13 9.62 -1.44
CA GLY A 434 19.23 9.40 -2.40
C GLY A 434 19.10 10.18 -3.72
N THR A 435 17.92 10.68 -4.07
CA THR A 435 17.75 11.68 -5.14
C THR A 435 17.93 13.11 -4.60
N ALA A 436 17.31 13.45 -3.47
CA ALA A 436 17.50 14.76 -2.82
C ALA A 436 18.99 15.08 -2.56
N THR A 437 19.73 14.12 -1.97
CA THR A 437 21.17 14.22 -1.71
C THR A 437 21.97 14.50 -2.98
N ARG A 438 21.62 13.84 -4.08
CA ARG A 438 22.32 14.02 -5.36
C ARG A 438 22.03 15.39 -5.98
N LEU A 439 20.78 15.85 -5.92
CA LEU A 439 20.39 17.17 -6.42
C LEU A 439 21.08 18.31 -5.65
N LEU A 440 21.24 18.17 -4.32
CA LEU A 440 22.03 19.10 -3.51
C LEU A 440 23.49 19.17 -3.98
N GLN A 441 24.12 18.03 -4.27
CA GLN A 441 25.51 17.95 -4.73
C GLN A 441 25.71 18.42 -6.18
N GLU A 442 24.82 18.02 -7.10
CA GLU A 442 24.95 18.28 -8.54
C GLU A 442 24.47 19.69 -8.94
N ASN A 443 23.29 20.11 -8.46
CA ASN A 443 22.66 21.37 -8.87
C ASN A 443 23.07 22.54 -7.96
N VAL A 444 22.96 22.35 -6.63
CA VAL A 444 23.18 23.44 -5.65
C VAL A 444 24.65 23.56 -5.26
N LYS A 445 25.40 22.44 -5.29
CA LYS A 445 26.76 22.28 -4.74
C LYS A 445 26.84 22.65 -3.24
N ALA A 446 25.75 22.41 -2.51
CA ALA A 446 25.71 22.54 -1.07
C ALA A 446 26.15 21.23 -0.40
N ASP A 447 26.72 21.35 0.79
CA ASP A 447 26.91 20.20 1.69
C ASP A 447 25.55 19.62 2.11
N ILE A 448 25.55 18.34 2.48
CA ILE A 448 24.32 17.63 2.87
C ILE A 448 23.98 17.99 4.33
N PRO A 449 22.77 18.51 4.63
CA PRO A 449 22.37 18.79 6.00
C PRO A 449 22.46 17.55 6.91
N PRO A 450 22.93 17.71 8.17
CA PRO A 450 23.12 16.59 9.08
C PRO A 450 21.80 15.85 9.41
N GLU A 451 20.66 16.54 9.39
CA GLU A 451 19.33 15.94 9.53
C GLU A 451 19.08 14.81 8.50
N ILE A 452 19.40 15.06 7.22
CA ILE A 452 19.22 14.09 6.14
C ILE A 452 20.17 12.90 6.32
N LEU A 453 21.42 13.16 6.71
CA LEU A 453 22.42 12.12 6.99
C LEU A 453 21.98 11.24 8.17
N ASN A 454 21.47 11.83 9.25
CA ASN A 454 20.92 11.10 10.40
C ASN A 454 19.70 10.24 10.01
N ASN A 455 18.75 10.78 9.23
CA ASN A 455 17.57 10.02 8.81
C ASN A 455 17.93 8.87 7.85
N VAL A 456 18.83 9.10 6.90
CA VAL A 456 19.39 8.04 6.02
C VAL A 456 20.11 6.97 6.84
N GLY A 457 20.88 7.37 7.86
CA GLY A 457 21.48 6.46 8.84
C GLY A 457 20.44 5.62 9.58
N ALA A 458 19.36 6.24 10.05
CA ALA A 458 18.26 5.58 10.76
C ALA A 458 17.50 4.57 9.87
N LEU A 459 17.26 4.90 8.60
CA LEU A 459 16.67 3.98 7.64
C LEU A 459 17.60 2.80 7.31
N HIS A 460 18.90 3.04 7.13
CA HIS A 460 19.88 1.94 6.98
C HIS A 460 20.00 1.07 8.25
N PHE A 461 19.88 1.65 9.44
CA PHE A 461 19.83 0.91 10.70
C PHE A 461 18.57 0.02 10.77
N ARG A 462 17.39 0.52 10.41
CA ARG A 462 16.15 -0.27 10.31
C ARG A 462 16.27 -1.46 9.33
N LEU A 463 17.04 -1.31 8.25
CA LEU A 463 17.32 -2.40 7.29
C LEU A 463 18.41 -3.39 7.75
N GLY A 464 19.10 -3.13 8.85
CA GLY A 464 20.25 -3.94 9.30
C GLY A 464 21.56 -3.67 8.55
N ASN A 465 21.64 -2.60 7.74
CA ASN A 465 22.86 -2.17 7.05
C ASN A 465 23.79 -1.39 8.01
N LEU A 466 24.18 -2.03 9.12
CA LEU A 466 24.84 -1.39 10.26
C LEU A 466 26.18 -0.71 9.91
N THR A 467 26.89 -1.16 8.87
CA THR A 467 28.14 -0.51 8.42
C THR A 467 27.89 0.83 7.76
N GLU A 468 26.85 0.94 6.94
CA GLU A 468 26.51 2.18 6.22
C GLU A 468 25.80 3.15 7.16
N ALA A 469 24.87 2.66 7.98
CA ALA A 469 24.24 3.45 9.03
C ALA A 469 25.26 4.14 9.94
N ARG A 470 26.33 3.42 10.33
CA ARG A 470 27.41 3.99 11.13
C ARG A 470 28.14 5.14 10.40
N LYS A 471 28.49 4.97 9.12
CA LYS A 471 29.13 6.03 8.32
C LYS A 471 28.26 7.29 8.29
N TYR A 472 26.96 7.14 8.01
CA TYR A 472 26.05 8.29 7.92
C TYR A 472 25.89 9.01 9.26
N TYR A 473 25.85 8.29 10.39
CA TYR A 473 25.86 8.94 11.72
C TYR A 473 27.20 9.62 12.02
N GLU A 474 28.34 9.02 11.70
CA GLU A 474 29.66 9.62 11.91
C GLU A 474 29.82 10.89 11.04
N SER A 475 29.44 10.85 9.76
CA SER A 475 29.41 12.04 8.88
C SER A 475 28.40 13.11 9.32
N SER A 476 27.24 12.73 9.89
CA SER A 476 26.28 13.69 10.47
C SER A 476 26.88 14.41 11.68
N LEU A 477 27.52 13.68 12.61
CA LEU A 477 28.18 14.28 13.78
C LEU A 477 29.35 15.19 13.38
N ASP A 478 30.15 14.78 12.39
CA ASP A 478 31.23 15.62 11.88
C ASP A 478 30.69 16.87 11.17
N ARG A 479 29.54 16.79 10.48
CA ARG A 479 28.89 17.98 9.92
C ARG A 479 28.36 18.91 11.00
N CYS A 480 27.64 18.40 12.01
CA CYS A 480 27.20 19.20 13.15
C CYS A 480 28.37 19.92 13.84
N ARG A 481 29.55 19.29 13.97
CA ARG A 481 30.76 19.93 14.51
C ARG A 481 31.24 21.09 13.63
N THR A 482 31.23 20.94 12.30
CA THR A 482 31.64 22.01 11.39
C THR A 482 30.63 23.16 11.28
N GLU A 483 29.36 22.93 11.58
CA GLU A 483 28.31 23.96 11.50
C GLU A 483 27.93 24.57 12.85
N ALA A 484 28.38 24.00 13.98
CA ALA A 484 28.16 24.53 15.33
C ALA A 484 28.74 25.95 15.54
N GLU A 485 29.70 26.38 14.70
CA GLU A 485 30.18 27.77 14.66
C GLU A 485 29.11 28.78 14.19
N ASN A 486 28.05 28.31 13.51
CA ASN A 486 26.93 29.15 13.04
C ASN A 486 25.76 29.20 14.05
N ASP A 487 25.35 28.05 14.59
CA ASP A 487 24.29 27.94 15.61
C ASP A 487 24.54 26.72 16.52
N GLU A 488 25.25 26.94 17.62
CA GLU A 488 25.57 25.90 18.60
C GLU A 488 24.33 25.18 19.14
N HIS A 489 23.21 25.88 19.32
CA HIS A 489 22.01 25.30 19.93
C HIS A 489 21.27 24.37 18.98
N TYR A 490 21.05 24.82 17.74
CA TYR A 490 20.41 24.01 16.69
C TYR A 490 21.24 22.74 16.40
N TYR A 491 22.54 22.89 16.14
CA TYR A 491 23.40 21.75 15.80
C TYR A 491 23.66 20.81 16.99
N SER A 492 23.65 21.30 18.22
CA SER A 492 23.66 20.46 19.43
C SER A 492 22.45 19.52 19.47
N SER A 493 21.23 20.02 19.20
CA SER A 493 20.01 19.19 19.20
C SER A 493 20.07 18.01 18.21
N ILE A 494 20.64 18.24 17.02
CA ILE A 494 20.85 17.22 15.98
C ILE A 494 21.99 16.27 16.38
N SER A 495 23.06 16.79 17.00
CA SER A 495 24.19 16.01 17.50
C SER A 495 23.78 15.02 18.60
N ILE A 496 22.94 15.44 19.55
CA ILE A 496 22.39 14.57 20.61
C ILE A 496 21.57 13.44 20.00
N THR A 497 20.66 13.77 19.08
CA THR A 497 19.79 12.80 18.40
C THR A 497 20.61 11.79 17.57
N THR A 498 21.63 12.27 16.84
CA THR A 498 22.54 11.42 16.07
C THR A 498 23.41 10.55 16.98
N THR A 499 23.84 11.06 18.14
CA THR A 499 24.61 10.31 19.14
C THR A 499 23.77 9.21 19.80
N TYR A 500 22.48 9.47 20.08
CA TYR A 500 21.53 8.45 20.54
C TYR A 500 21.35 7.34 19.50
N ASN A 501 21.16 7.71 18.23
CA ASN A 501 21.05 6.77 17.11
C ASN A 501 22.34 5.94 16.91
N LEU A 502 23.51 6.53 17.11
CA LEU A 502 24.81 5.84 17.08
C LEU A 502 24.99 4.91 18.30
N ALA A 503 24.51 5.28 19.48
CA ALA A 503 24.50 4.42 20.66
C ALA A 503 23.57 3.20 20.47
N ARG A 504 22.38 3.39 19.91
CA ARG A 504 21.46 2.33 19.45
C ARG A 504 22.13 1.38 18.45
N LEU A 505 23.01 1.89 17.60
CA LEU A 505 23.81 1.10 16.65
C LEU A 505 24.96 0.34 17.33
N TYR A 506 25.67 0.93 18.29
CA TYR A 506 26.66 0.20 19.08
C TYR A 506 26.04 -0.95 19.88
N GLU A 507 24.82 -0.74 20.40
CA GLU A 507 24.04 -1.78 21.08
C GLU A 507 23.72 -2.95 20.14
N SER A 508 23.30 -2.70 18.89
CA SER A 508 23.03 -3.75 17.90
C SER A 508 24.30 -4.47 17.39
N LEU A 509 25.45 -3.78 17.37
CA LEU A 509 26.78 -4.37 17.14
C LEU A 509 27.33 -5.15 18.34
N SER A 510 26.59 -5.24 19.46
CA SER A 510 27.05 -5.83 20.73
C SER A 510 28.28 -5.13 21.35
N LEU A 511 28.53 -3.88 20.98
CA LEU A 511 29.57 -3.01 21.56
C LEU A 511 29.00 -2.27 22.78
N PHE A 512 28.49 -3.05 23.75
CA PHE A 512 27.68 -2.56 24.85
C PHE A 512 28.37 -1.46 25.68
N ASP A 513 29.68 -1.55 25.91
CA ASP A 513 30.42 -0.57 26.71
C ASP A 513 30.44 0.82 26.04
N LYS A 514 30.51 0.86 24.70
CA LYS A 514 30.42 2.11 23.93
C LYS A 514 29.01 2.68 23.89
N ALA A 515 28.00 1.82 23.78
CA ALA A 515 26.60 2.24 23.88
C ALA A 515 26.31 2.83 25.27
N GLU A 516 26.76 2.16 26.33
CA GLU A 516 26.58 2.59 27.72
C GLU A 516 27.28 3.92 28.01
N GLN A 517 28.51 4.11 27.51
CA GLN A 517 29.23 5.38 27.58
C GLN A 517 28.49 6.49 26.81
N ALA A 518 28.00 6.23 25.60
CA ALA A 518 27.29 7.22 24.79
C ALA A 518 25.97 7.67 25.45
N TYR A 519 25.13 6.75 25.93
CA TYR A 519 23.91 7.11 26.68
C TYR A 519 24.25 7.87 27.97
N LYS A 520 25.31 7.46 28.71
CA LYS A 520 25.75 8.15 29.93
C LYS A 520 26.35 9.53 29.67
N ASN A 521 26.92 9.78 28.49
CA ASN A 521 27.36 11.12 28.08
C ASN A 521 26.14 12.02 27.82
N ILE A 522 25.17 11.57 27.01
CA ILE A 522 23.91 12.30 26.76
C ILE A 522 23.21 12.66 28.08
N LEU A 523 23.18 11.75 29.06
CA LEU A 523 22.56 12.01 30.36
C LEU A 523 23.34 12.97 31.29
N ARG A 524 24.62 13.29 31.02
CA ARG A 524 25.33 14.37 31.74
C ARG A 524 24.93 15.74 31.22
N GLU A 525 24.75 15.86 29.92
CA GLU A 525 24.39 17.11 29.23
C GLU A 525 22.87 17.35 29.32
N HIS A 526 22.07 16.29 29.19
CA HIS A 526 20.60 16.31 29.18
C HIS A 526 19.99 15.23 30.11
N PRO A 527 19.99 15.47 31.44
CA PRO A 527 19.38 14.55 32.43
C PRO A 527 17.89 14.25 32.21
N ASN A 528 17.18 15.06 31.40
CA ASN A 528 15.76 14.87 31.12
C ASN A 528 15.49 13.87 29.96
N TYR A 529 16.52 13.30 29.33
CA TYR A 529 16.38 12.44 28.15
C TYR A 529 15.96 11.00 28.52
N VAL A 530 14.67 10.81 28.81
CA VAL A 530 14.04 9.56 29.29
C VAL A 530 14.50 8.31 28.53
N ASP A 531 14.58 8.39 27.21
CA ASP A 531 14.96 7.28 26.33
C ASP A 531 16.34 6.67 26.66
N CYS A 532 17.31 7.47 27.09
CA CYS A 532 18.64 6.96 27.45
C CYS A 532 18.58 6.09 28.72
N TYR A 533 17.78 6.46 29.72
CA TYR A 533 17.53 5.60 30.89
C TYR A 533 16.84 4.29 30.49
N LEU A 534 15.90 4.33 29.55
CA LEU A 534 15.19 3.14 29.06
C LEU A 534 16.11 2.21 28.26
N ARG A 535 17.05 2.73 27.46
CA ARG A 535 18.08 1.90 26.79
C ARG A 535 19.03 1.27 27.80
N LEU A 536 19.54 2.03 28.78
CA LEU A 536 20.40 1.51 29.84
C LEU A 536 19.70 0.39 30.65
N GLY A 537 18.44 0.60 31.04
CA GLY A 537 17.64 -0.42 31.73
C GLY A 537 17.37 -1.67 30.87
N CYS A 538 17.15 -1.51 29.55
CA CYS A 538 17.05 -2.65 28.64
C CYS A 538 18.37 -3.43 28.54
N MET A 539 19.52 -2.74 28.43
CA MET A 539 20.83 -3.38 28.40
C MET A 539 21.13 -4.14 29.70
N ALA A 540 20.83 -3.56 30.87
CA ALA A 540 20.97 -4.25 32.15
C ALA A 540 20.04 -5.48 32.23
N ARG A 541 18.79 -5.38 31.78
CA ARG A 541 17.84 -6.50 31.71
C ARG A 541 18.39 -7.64 30.84
N ASP A 542 18.93 -7.31 29.68
CA ASP A 542 19.39 -8.29 28.69
C ASP A 542 20.76 -8.91 29.06
N ARG A 543 21.54 -8.23 29.91
CA ARG A 543 22.67 -8.81 30.68
C ARG A 543 22.22 -9.73 31.83
N GLY A 544 20.92 -9.79 32.14
CA GLY A 544 20.35 -10.55 33.26
C GLY A 544 20.34 -9.80 34.61
N GLN A 545 20.75 -8.54 34.64
CA GLN A 545 20.84 -7.69 35.84
C GLN A 545 19.47 -7.06 36.16
N ILE A 546 18.50 -7.92 36.48
CA ILE A 546 17.08 -7.55 36.67
C ILE A 546 16.86 -6.45 37.73
N TYR A 547 17.70 -6.37 38.76
CA TYR A 547 17.61 -5.31 39.77
C TYR A 547 18.06 -3.95 39.21
N GLU A 548 19.26 -3.86 38.64
CA GLU A 548 19.77 -2.65 37.99
C GLU A 548 18.84 -2.14 36.89
N ALA A 549 18.27 -3.06 36.09
CA ALA A 549 17.24 -2.73 35.11
C ALA A 549 15.99 -2.10 35.75
N SER A 550 15.54 -2.64 36.89
CA SER A 550 14.42 -2.07 37.64
C SER A 550 14.71 -0.68 38.18
N ASP A 551 15.97 -0.36 38.47
CA ASP A 551 16.37 0.93 39.03
C ASP A 551 16.48 1.98 37.92
N TRP A 552 17.13 1.66 36.78
CA TRP A 552 17.12 2.52 35.59
C TRP A 552 15.71 2.87 35.10
N PHE A 553 14.74 1.94 35.17
CA PHE A 553 13.35 2.24 34.83
C PHE A 553 12.61 3.08 35.91
N LYS A 554 13.07 3.10 37.17
CA LYS A 554 12.56 4.05 38.19
C LYS A 554 13.10 5.45 37.95
N GLU A 555 14.38 5.61 37.63
CA GLU A 555 14.97 6.91 37.27
C GLU A 555 14.21 7.54 36.09
N ALA A 556 13.92 6.77 35.05
CA ALA A 556 13.08 7.19 33.93
C ALA A 556 11.68 7.69 34.35
N LEU A 557 11.10 7.14 35.43
CA LEU A 557 9.82 7.57 36.00
C LEU A 557 9.95 8.74 36.98
N GLN A 558 11.12 9.02 37.54
CA GLN A 558 11.36 10.25 38.31
C GLN A 558 11.37 11.46 37.36
N VAL A 559 11.96 11.32 36.17
CA VAL A 559 11.94 12.33 35.11
C VAL A 559 10.53 12.50 34.52
N ASN A 560 9.84 11.42 34.18
CA ASN A 560 8.47 11.47 33.67
C ASN A 560 7.57 10.36 34.24
N GLN A 561 6.74 10.71 35.22
CA GLN A 561 5.86 9.78 35.95
C GLN A 561 4.73 9.17 35.12
N GLU A 562 4.41 9.72 33.95
CA GLU A 562 3.31 9.27 33.09
C GLU A 562 3.79 8.51 31.85
N HIS A 563 5.11 8.37 31.66
CA HIS A 563 5.69 7.74 30.48
C HIS A 563 5.31 6.27 30.32
N ALA A 564 4.50 5.97 29.30
CA ALA A 564 3.88 4.65 29.10
C ALA A 564 4.89 3.53 28.88
N ASP A 565 5.99 3.78 28.15
CA ASP A 565 7.03 2.78 27.91
C ASP A 565 7.81 2.43 29.18
N SER A 566 8.04 3.41 30.07
CA SER A 566 8.68 3.19 31.36
C SER A 566 7.84 2.26 32.25
N TRP A 567 6.52 2.51 32.32
CA TRP A 567 5.58 1.62 33.01
C TRP A 567 5.49 0.23 32.35
N SER A 568 5.52 0.17 31.01
CA SER A 568 5.47 -1.08 30.25
C SER A 568 6.70 -1.95 30.47
N LEU A 569 7.90 -1.36 30.49
CA LEU A 569 9.16 -2.04 30.74
C LEU A 569 9.23 -2.61 32.17
N ILE A 570 8.74 -1.88 33.17
CA ILE A 570 8.58 -2.39 34.54
C ILE A 570 7.52 -3.50 34.60
N GLY A 571 6.40 -3.36 33.88
CA GLY A 571 5.39 -4.40 33.73
C GLY A 571 5.99 -5.70 33.21
N ASN A 572 6.72 -5.63 32.09
CA ASN A 572 7.45 -6.75 31.49
C ASN A 572 8.50 -7.36 32.44
N LEU A 573 9.18 -6.54 33.25
CA LEU A 573 10.15 -7.00 34.24
C LEU A 573 9.49 -7.84 35.34
N HIS A 574 8.29 -7.48 35.79
CA HIS A 574 7.47 -8.31 36.68
C HIS A 574 7.03 -9.62 35.98
N LEU A 575 6.62 -9.58 34.69
CA LEU A 575 6.25 -10.79 33.94
C LEU A 575 7.44 -11.76 33.79
N ALA A 576 8.65 -11.25 33.57
CA ALA A 576 9.88 -12.05 33.52
C ALA A 576 10.20 -12.74 34.86
N LYS A 577 9.82 -12.13 35.99
CA LYS A 577 9.87 -12.75 37.33
C LYS A 577 8.68 -13.66 37.66
N GLN A 578 7.70 -13.81 36.76
CA GLN A 578 6.42 -14.48 37.00
C GLN A 578 5.53 -13.77 38.06
N GLU A 579 5.78 -12.49 38.33
CA GLU A 579 5.03 -11.63 39.26
C GLU A 579 3.78 -11.04 38.58
N TRP A 580 2.83 -11.90 38.21
CA TRP A 580 1.65 -11.54 37.38
C TRP A 580 0.83 -10.35 37.94
N GLY A 581 0.55 -10.34 39.24
CA GLY A 581 -0.28 -9.31 39.89
C GLY A 581 0.36 -7.91 39.90
N PRO A 582 1.63 -7.76 40.33
CA PRO A 582 2.40 -6.53 40.15
C PRO A 582 2.47 -6.05 38.70
N GLY A 583 2.74 -6.96 37.75
CA GLY A 583 2.78 -6.65 36.31
C GLY A 583 1.45 -6.11 35.77
N GLN A 584 0.33 -6.81 36.04
CA GLN A 584 -1.03 -6.39 35.69
C GLN A 584 -1.31 -4.95 36.13
N LYS A 585 -0.98 -4.61 37.38
CA LYS A 585 -1.19 -3.26 37.94
C LYS A 585 -0.39 -2.16 37.24
N LYS A 586 0.73 -2.46 36.55
CA LYS A 586 1.47 -1.47 35.76
C LYS A 586 0.74 -1.15 34.45
N PHE A 587 0.36 -2.18 33.69
CA PHE A 587 -0.39 -2.00 32.44
C PHE A 587 -1.79 -1.39 32.68
N GLU A 588 -2.45 -1.75 33.78
CA GLU A 588 -3.71 -1.09 34.20
C GLU A 588 -3.52 0.40 34.58
N ARG A 589 -2.33 0.84 34.99
CA ARG A 589 -2.05 2.27 35.21
C ARG A 589 -1.98 3.01 33.87
N ILE A 590 -1.33 2.44 32.86
CA ILE A 590 -1.24 3.03 31.52
C ILE A 590 -2.64 3.21 30.92
N LEU A 591 -3.47 2.16 30.95
CA LEU A 591 -4.83 2.21 30.40
C LEU A 591 -5.80 3.16 31.14
N LYS A 592 -5.44 3.72 32.29
CA LYS A 592 -6.21 4.81 32.92
C LYS A 592 -5.98 6.17 32.27
N GLY A 593 -4.77 6.41 31.72
CA GLY A 593 -4.47 7.60 30.93
C GLY A 593 -4.80 7.39 29.45
N THR A 594 -4.31 6.28 28.88
CA THR A 594 -4.46 5.94 27.46
C THR A 594 -5.26 4.63 27.27
N PRO A 595 -6.60 4.64 27.40
CA PRO A 595 -7.45 3.44 27.36
C PRO A 595 -7.47 2.71 26.00
N GLY A 596 -6.87 3.30 24.96
CA GLY A 596 -6.69 2.72 23.63
C GLY A 596 -5.30 2.15 23.34
N ASP A 597 -4.37 2.13 24.31
CA ASP A 597 -3.03 1.59 24.05
C ASP A 597 -3.06 0.09 23.71
N ALA A 598 -2.68 -0.22 22.47
CA ALA A 598 -2.61 -1.58 21.96
C ALA A 598 -1.54 -2.41 22.68
N TYR A 599 -0.43 -1.82 23.13
CA TYR A 599 0.64 -2.56 23.79
C TYR A 599 0.19 -3.08 25.16
N SER A 600 -0.32 -2.20 26.02
CA SER A 600 -0.82 -2.56 27.36
C SER A 600 -2.02 -3.52 27.30
N LEU A 601 -2.91 -3.37 26.30
CA LEU A 601 -4.01 -4.33 26.10
C LEU A 601 -3.51 -5.73 25.67
N VAL A 602 -2.54 -5.82 24.76
CA VAL A 602 -1.88 -7.09 24.40
C VAL A 602 -1.14 -7.66 25.61
N ALA A 603 -0.40 -6.85 26.36
CA ALA A 603 0.34 -7.26 27.54
C ALA A 603 -0.59 -7.81 28.63
N LEU A 604 -1.72 -7.16 28.93
CA LEU A 604 -2.74 -7.68 29.84
C LEU A 604 -3.38 -8.97 29.34
N GLY A 605 -3.63 -9.08 28.03
CA GLY A 605 -4.04 -10.34 27.40
C GLY A 605 -3.02 -11.46 27.63
N ASN A 606 -1.72 -11.14 27.51
CA ASN A 606 -0.61 -12.07 27.77
C ASN A 606 -0.53 -12.46 29.26
N VAL A 607 -0.76 -11.54 30.21
CA VAL A 607 -0.82 -11.89 31.65
C VAL A 607 -1.93 -12.92 31.90
N TRP A 608 -3.14 -12.69 31.38
CA TRP A 608 -4.24 -13.65 31.51
C TRP A 608 -3.92 -14.98 30.82
N LEU A 609 -3.32 -14.97 29.62
CA LEU A 609 -2.86 -16.17 28.92
C LEU A 609 -1.81 -16.96 29.73
N GLN A 610 -0.84 -16.27 30.35
CA GLN A 610 0.19 -16.88 31.20
C GLN A 610 -0.40 -17.53 32.46
N THR A 611 -1.47 -16.97 33.05
CA THR A 611 -2.15 -17.63 34.18
C THR A 611 -2.79 -18.98 33.79
N LEU A 612 -3.17 -19.18 32.52
CA LEU A 612 -3.72 -20.47 32.04
C LEU A 612 -2.69 -21.60 32.01
N HIS A 613 -1.40 -21.29 32.03
CA HIS A 613 -0.34 -22.31 32.03
C HIS A 613 -0.10 -22.95 33.40
N GLN A 614 -0.71 -22.43 34.48
CA GLN A 614 -0.72 -23.09 35.78
C GLN A 614 -1.93 -24.05 35.91
N PRO A 615 -1.76 -25.25 36.49
CA PRO A 615 -2.81 -26.26 36.60
C PRO A 615 -3.89 -25.87 37.62
N MET A 616 -4.85 -25.04 37.20
CA MET A 616 -5.99 -24.66 38.01
C MET A 616 -6.96 -25.83 38.19
N ARG A 617 -7.28 -26.17 39.45
CA ARG A 617 -8.34 -27.15 39.82
C ARG A 617 -9.76 -26.72 39.41
N ASP A 618 -9.95 -25.47 39.01
CA ASP A 618 -11.26 -24.82 38.80
C ASP A 618 -11.39 -24.39 37.33
N ARG A 619 -12.11 -25.22 36.55
CA ARG A 619 -12.38 -24.99 35.12
C ARG A 619 -13.17 -23.72 34.83
N ASP A 620 -13.95 -23.21 35.79
CA ASP A 620 -14.74 -21.99 35.58
C ASP A 620 -13.92 -20.73 35.85
N LYS A 621 -12.87 -20.80 36.69
CA LYS A 621 -11.81 -19.77 36.69
C LYS A 621 -11.06 -19.78 35.36
N GLU A 622 -10.64 -20.94 34.87
CA GLU A 622 -9.93 -21.08 33.59
C GLU A 622 -10.69 -20.41 32.42
N LYS A 623 -11.98 -20.74 32.23
CA LYS A 623 -12.86 -20.07 31.23
C LYS A 623 -12.89 -18.55 31.41
N ARG A 624 -13.07 -18.06 32.65
CA ARG A 624 -13.09 -16.61 32.95
C ARG A 624 -11.77 -15.92 32.59
N HIS A 625 -10.62 -16.58 32.73
CA HIS A 625 -9.33 -16.04 32.32
C HIS A 625 -9.15 -16.08 30.78
N GLN A 626 -9.58 -17.16 30.11
CA GLN A 626 -9.62 -17.24 28.64
C GLN A 626 -10.50 -16.12 28.04
N ASP A 627 -11.69 -15.88 28.58
CA ASP A 627 -12.62 -14.87 28.07
C ASP A 627 -12.15 -13.44 28.35
N ARG A 628 -11.45 -13.19 29.47
CA ARG A 628 -10.76 -11.92 29.72
C ARG A 628 -9.64 -11.67 28.71
N ALA A 629 -8.78 -12.66 28.44
CA ALA A 629 -7.73 -12.54 27.43
C ALA A 629 -8.32 -12.24 26.04
N LEU A 630 -9.34 -12.98 25.63
CA LEU A 630 -10.07 -12.74 24.37
C LEU A 630 -10.72 -11.36 24.32
N ALA A 631 -11.25 -10.83 25.43
CA ALA A 631 -11.84 -9.49 25.46
C ALA A 631 -10.80 -8.39 25.19
N MET A 632 -9.60 -8.50 25.79
CA MET A 632 -8.50 -7.56 25.56
C MET A 632 -8.01 -7.61 24.10
N TYR A 633 -7.70 -8.80 23.57
CA TYR A 633 -7.26 -8.91 22.17
C TYR A 633 -8.33 -8.47 21.16
N LYS A 634 -9.61 -8.75 21.42
CA LYS A 634 -10.74 -8.25 20.62
C LYS A 634 -10.96 -6.74 20.77
N GLN A 635 -10.45 -6.08 21.81
CA GLN A 635 -10.41 -4.62 21.89
C GLN A 635 -9.30 -4.07 20.99
N VAL A 636 -8.11 -4.67 21.02
CA VAL A 636 -7.00 -4.28 20.13
C VAL A 636 -7.38 -4.43 18.67
N LEU A 637 -7.94 -5.57 18.23
CA LEU A 637 -8.35 -5.76 16.83
C LEU A 637 -9.54 -4.87 16.38
N ARG A 638 -10.22 -4.18 17.30
CA ARG A 638 -11.22 -3.13 16.97
C ARG A 638 -10.59 -1.74 16.78
N LEU A 639 -9.40 -1.52 17.33
CA LEU A 639 -8.62 -0.28 17.19
C LEU A 639 -7.63 -0.38 16.03
N ASP A 640 -6.88 -1.48 15.97
CA ASP A 640 -5.94 -1.85 14.91
C ASP A 640 -6.26 -3.26 14.38
N PRO A 641 -7.00 -3.38 13.27
CA PRO A 641 -7.27 -4.67 12.63
C PRO A 641 -6.05 -5.38 12.04
N ARG A 642 -4.87 -4.74 11.98
CA ARG A 642 -3.61 -5.33 11.48
C ARG A 642 -2.72 -5.87 12.60
N ASN A 643 -3.17 -5.85 13.86
CA ASN A 643 -2.34 -6.18 15.01
C ASN A 643 -1.99 -7.69 15.10
N ILE A 644 -0.81 -8.05 14.60
CA ILE A 644 -0.29 -9.42 14.61
C ILE A 644 -0.21 -10.05 16.01
N TRP A 645 0.06 -9.25 17.05
CA TRP A 645 0.23 -9.74 18.42
C TRP A 645 -1.10 -10.12 19.06
N ALA A 646 -2.14 -9.28 18.88
CA ALA A 646 -3.49 -9.62 19.31
C ALA A 646 -4.05 -10.85 18.58
N ALA A 647 -3.77 -10.99 17.27
CA ALA A 647 -4.14 -12.18 16.51
C ALA A 647 -3.44 -13.45 17.01
N ASN A 648 -2.12 -13.40 17.27
CA ASN A 648 -1.35 -14.50 17.88
C ASN A 648 -1.91 -14.87 19.27
N GLY A 649 -2.24 -13.88 20.10
CA GLY A 649 -2.87 -14.08 21.41
C GLY A 649 -4.23 -14.78 21.33
N ILE A 650 -5.09 -14.40 20.36
CA ILE A 650 -6.37 -15.08 20.11
C ILE A 650 -6.14 -16.52 19.63
N GLY A 651 -5.20 -16.76 18.72
CA GLY A 651 -4.81 -18.09 18.26
C GLY A 651 -4.41 -19.02 19.42
N ALA A 652 -3.67 -18.49 20.41
CA ALA A 652 -3.26 -19.22 21.61
C ALA A 652 -4.43 -19.54 22.55
N VAL A 653 -5.36 -18.60 22.78
CA VAL A 653 -6.54 -18.88 23.61
C VAL A 653 -7.50 -19.87 22.91
N LEU A 654 -7.62 -19.81 21.58
CA LEU A 654 -8.40 -20.78 20.80
C LEU A 654 -7.76 -22.19 20.85
N ALA A 655 -6.43 -22.29 20.87
CA ALA A 655 -5.73 -23.56 21.09
C ALA A 655 -6.06 -24.15 22.46
N HIS A 656 -6.00 -23.34 23.53
CA HIS A 656 -6.40 -23.75 24.89
C HIS A 656 -7.88 -24.16 24.99
N LYS A 657 -8.78 -23.53 24.22
CA LYS A 657 -10.18 -23.94 24.10
C LYS A 657 -10.42 -25.18 23.23
N GLY A 658 -9.38 -25.72 22.58
CA GLY A 658 -9.46 -26.92 21.73
C GLY A 658 -9.87 -26.66 20.27
N TYR A 659 -9.96 -25.40 19.83
CA TYR A 659 -10.27 -25.03 18.43
C TYR A 659 -9.01 -25.08 17.55
N ILE A 660 -8.41 -26.28 17.45
CA ILE A 660 -7.09 -26.52 16.85
C ILE A 660 -7.03 -26.18 15.35
N SER A 661 -8.16 -26.25 14.62
CA SER A 661 -8.26 -25.84 13.21
C SER A 661 -8.24 -24.32 13.04
N GLU A 662 -9.15 -23.61 13.72
CA GLU A 662 -9.25 -22.14 13.67
C GLU A 662 -7.96 -21.47 14.15
N SER A 663 -7.38 -22.01 15.23
CA SER A 663 -6.09 -21.60 15.78
C SER A 663 -4.95 -21.71 14.74
N ARG A 664 -4.87 -22.84 14.00
CA ARG A 664 -3.91 -23.04 12.91
C ARG A 664 -4.03 -21.94 11.85
N ASP A 665 -5.25 -21.63 11.45
CA ASP A 665 -5.52 -20.75 10.30
C ASP A 665 -5.28 -19.28 10.66
N ILE A 666 -5.51 -18.89 11.91
CA ILE A 666 -5.09 -17.60 12.46
C ILE A 666 -3.55 -17.51 12.51
N PHE A 667 -2.86 -18.51 13.06
CA PHE A 667 -1.39 -18.47 13.10
C PHE A 667 -0.77 -18.49 11.70
N ALA A 668 -1.39 -19.14 10.72
CA ALA A 668 -0.95 -19.11 9.33
C ALA A 668 -1.00 -17.68 8.76
N GLN A 669 -2.11 -16.96 8.95
CA GLN A 669 -2.26 -15.55 8.55
C GLN A 669 -1.20 -14.66 9.23
N VAL A 670 -0.93 -14.86 10.52
CA VAL A 670 0.10 -14.08 11.24
C VAL A 670 1.51 -14.38 10.70
N ARG A 671 1.82 -15.65 10.36
CA ARG A 671 3.09 -16.04 9.75
C ARG A 671 3.26 -15.48 8.32
N GLU A 672 2.16 -15.39 7.57
CA GLU A 672 2.14 -14.80 6.22
C GLU A 672 2.29 -13.29 6.25
N ALA A 673 1.75 -12.61 7.26
CA ALA A 673 1.99 -11.19 7.51
C ALA A 673 3.44 -10.91 7.97
N THR A 674 3.96 -11.70 8.92
CA THR A 674 5.33 -11.57 9.45
C THR A 674 5.88 -12.93 9.87
N ALA A 675 6.99 -13.36 9.25
CA ALA A 675 7.64 -14.64 9.58
C ALA A 675 8.77 -14.47 10.62
N ASP A 676 8.87 -13.31 11.26
CA ASP A 676 10.11 -12.76 11.85
C ASP A 676 10.11 -12.68 13.39
N PHE A 677 9.14 -13.32 14.06
CA PHE A 677 9.20 -13.57 15.50
C PHE A 677 9.03 -15.05 15.84
N CYS A 678 9.65 -15.48 16.94
CA CYS A 678 9.79 -16.88 17.33
C CYS A 678 8.45 -17.59 17.60
N ASP A 679 7.55 -16.91 18.31
CA ASP A 679 6.40 -17.54 18.96
C ASP A 679 5.42 -18.17 17.97
N VAL A 680 5.18 -17.53 16.81
CA VAL A 680 4.31 -18.09 15.76
C VAL A 680 4.86 -19.39 15.19
N TRP A 681 6.19 -19.56 15.07
CA TRP A 681 6.77 -20.83 14.64
C TRP A 681 6.59 -21.93 15.69
N LEU A 682 6.69 -21.59 16.98
CA LEU A 682 6.45 -22.53 18.08
C LEU A 682 4.96 -22.90 18.18
N ASN A 683 4.07 -21.91 18.14
CA ASN A 683 2.62 -22.08 18.18
C ASN A 683 2.11 -22.97 17.03
N ILE A 684 2.53 -22.71 15.78
CA ILE A 684 2.20 -23.58 14.64
C ILE A 684 2.77 -24.99 14.84
N ALA A 685 3.99 -25.11 15.36
CA ALA A 685 4.60 -26.42 15.61
C ALA A 685 3.88 -27.21 16.73
N HIS A 686 3.37 -26.54 17.76
CA HIS A 686 2.52 -27.14 18.80
C HIS A 686 1.20 -27.65 18.20
N ILE A 687 0.53 -26.83 17.39
CA ILE A 687 -0.69 -27.20 16.67
C ILE A 687 -0.45 -28.41 15.74
N TYR A 688 0.67 -28.46 15.01
CA TYR A 688 1.02 -29.63 14.20
C TYR A 688 1.32 -30.89 15.04
N VAL A 689 1.88 -30.77 16.25
CA VAL A 689 2.06 -31.94 17.16
C VAL A 689 0.72 -32.52 17.59
N GLU A 690 -0.25 -31.67 17.98
CA GLU A 690 -1.56 -32.14 18.43
C GLU A 690 -2.44 -32.62 17.25
N GLN A 691 -2.26 -32.06 16.04
CA GLN A 691 -2.79 -32.63 14.79
C GLN A 691 -2.06 -33.92 14.32
N LYS A 692 -1.09 -34.43 15.10
CA LYS A 692 -0.25 -35.61 14.78
C LYS A 692 0.63 -35.46 13.52
N GLN A 693 0.75 -34.26 12.97
CA GLN A 693 1.54 -33.94 11.78
C GLN A 693 3.02 -33.71 12.14
N TYR A 694 3.63 -34.70 12.80
CA TYR A 694 4.94 -34.54 13.45
C TYR A 694 6.06 -34.11 12.50
N VAL A 695 6.04 -34.52 11.23
CA VAL A 695 7.06 -34.14 10.24
C VAL A 695 7.05 -32.63 9.98
N ALA A 696 5.87 -32.02 9.86
CA ALA A 696 5.73 -30.56 9.71
C ALA A 696 6.15 -29.84 11.00
N ALA A 697 5.76 -30.35 12.17
CA ALA A 697 6.18 -29.80 13.46
C ALA A 697 7.71 -29.79 13.62
N ILE A 698 8.39 -30.91 13.31
CA ILE A 698 9.85 -31.05 13.34
C ILE A 698 10.52 -29.98 12.46
N GLN A 699 10.04 -29.77 11.24
CA GLN A 699 10.55 -28.74 10.34
C GLN A 699 10.34 -27.33 10.90
N MET A 700 9.18 -27.02 11.50
CA MET A 700 8.93 -25.71 12.12
C MET A 700 9.86 -25.45 13.32
N TYR A 701 10.05 -26.41 14.23
CA TYR A 701 11.00 -26.25 15.35
C TYR A 701 12.45 -26.11 14.87
N GLU A 702 12.87 -26.92 13.88
CA GLU A 702 14.21 -26.82 13.31
C GLU A 702 14.46 -25.47 12.61
N ASN A 703 13.48 -24.95 11.87
CA ASN A 703 13.61 -23.68 11.17
C ASN A 703 13.58 -22.51 12.15
N CYS A 704 12.76 -22.57 13.20
CA CYS A 704 12.79 -21.64 14.33
C CYS A 704 14.19 -21.58 14.98
N LEU A 705 14.76 -22.74 15.33
CA LEU A 705 16.12 -22.84 15.87
C LEU A 705 17.18 -22.26 14.93
N LYS A 706 17.08 -22.51 13.61
CA LYS A 706 18.02 -22.00 12.60
C LYS A 706 17.89 -20.48 12.37
N LYS A 707 16.68 -19.92 12.48
CA LYS A 707 16.40 -18.52 12.16
C LYS A 707 16.70 -17.56 13.31
N PHE A 708 16.27 -17.89 14.52
CA PHE A 708 16.26 -16.94 15.64
C PHE A 708 17.43 -17.10 16.63
N PHE A 709 18.07 -18.27 16.69
CA PHE A 709 19.00 -18.59 17.77
C PHE A 709 20.39 -19.02 17.28
N ARG A 710 21.41 -18.21 17.60
CA ARG A 710 22.83 -18.58 17.43
C ARG A 710 23.27 -19.69 18.39
N HIS A 711 22.52 -19.90 19.47
CA HIS A 711 22.81 -20.87 20.53
C HIS A 711 21.65 -21.84 20.75
N ASN A 712 21.93 -22.97 21.42
CA ASN A 712 20.99 -24.06 21.60
C ASN A 712 19.98 -23.77 22.72
N GLN A 713 18.78 -23.26 22.40
CA GLN A 713 17.73 -23.09 23.41
C GLN A 713 17.15 -24.43 23.88
N VAL A 714 17.03 -24.61 25.20
CA VAL A 714 16.67 -25.89 25.81
C VAL A 714 15.21 -26.25 25.56
N ASP A 715 14.27 -25.32 25.76
CA ASP A 715 12.83 -25.59 25.68
C ASP A 715 12.40 -25.98 24.26
N ILE A 716 12.94 -25.31 23.25
CA ILE A 716 12.66 -25.62 21.84
C ILE A 716 13.26 -26.98 21.45
N LEU A 717 14.41 -27.36 22.01
CA LEU A 717 14.96 -28.71 21.85
C LEU A 717 14.12 -29.76 22.59
N LEU A 718 13.50 -29.44 23.73
CA LEU A 718 12.53 -30.30 24.43
C LEU A 718 11.25 -30.50 23.61
N TYR A 719 10.70 -29.44 23.00
CA TYR A 719 9.52 -29.54 22.12
C TYR A 719 9.82 -30.35 20.84
N LEU A 720 10.99 -30.12 20.23
CA LEU A 720 11.48 -30.92 19.10
C LEU A 720 11.68 -32.40 19.48
N ALA A 721 12.25 -32.68 20.67
CA ALA A 721 12.37 -34.04 21.19
C ALA A 721 11.00 -34.70 21.42
N ARG A 722 10.02 -34.00 22.00
CA ARG A 722 8.62 -34.48 22.13
C ARG A 722 8.03 -34.84 20.77
N ALA A 723 8.23 -34.02 19.74
CA ALA A 723 7.75 -34.29 18.39
C ALA A 723 8.45 -35.53 17.76
N LEU A 724 9.78 -35.62 17.84
CA LEU A 724 10.55 -36.77 17.34
C LEU A 724 10.17 -38.08 18.05
N PHE A 725 9.95 -38.03 19.36
CA PHE A 725 9.51 -39.17 20.18
C PHE A 725 8.12 -39.67 19.78
N ARG A 726 7.16 -38.76 19.58
CA ARG A 726 5.81 -39.08 19.08
C ARG A 726 5.82 -39.60 17.63
N CYS A 727 6.81 -39.17 16.83
CA CYS A 727 7.09 -39.67 15.49
C CYS A 727 7.88 -41.00 15.45
N ASN A 728 8.15 -41.62 16.61
CA ASN A 728 9.01 -42.81 16.79
C ASN A 728 10.46 -42.67 16.24
N ARG A 729 10.95 -41.45 15.98
CA ARG A 729 12.34 -41.19 15.52
C ARG A 729 13.31 -41.16 16.70
N LEU A 730 13.39 -42.26 17.45
CA LEU A 730 14.11 -42.33 18.74
C LEU A 730 15.60 -42.00 18.63
N ARG A 731 16.28 -42.46 17.56
CA ARG A 731 17.72 -42.18 17.32
C ARG A 731 18.01 -40.68 17.17
N ASP A 732 17.11 -39.93 16.52
CA ASP A 732 17.22 -38.48 16.36
C ASP A 732 16.82 -37.74 17.65
N CYS A 733 15.76 -38.20 18.32
CA CYS A 733 15.34 -37.69 19.62
C CYS A 733 16.49 -37.75 20.66
N ARG A 734 17.20 -38.90 20.72
CA ARG A 734 18.41 -39.08 21.53
C ARG A 734 19.47 -38.03 21.22
N ARG A 735 19.71 -37.74 19.94
CA ARG A 735 20.68 -36.73 19.48
C ARG A 735 20.28 -35.30 19.90
N VAL A 736 18.99 -34.97 19.81
CA VAL A 736 18.44 -33.66 20.20
C VAL A 736 18.51 -33.45 21.72
N LEU A 737 18.11 -34.45 22.51
CA LEU A 737 18.19 -34.37 23.97
C LEU A 737 19.64 -34.29 24.48
N LEU A 738 20.57 -35.01 23.87
CA LEU A 738 22.00 -34.88 24.16
C LEU A 738 22.56 -33.50 23.77
N ARG A 739 22.03 -32.86 22.71
CA ARG A 739 22.37 -31.47 22.34
C ARG A 739 21.87 -30.47 23.39
N ALA A 740 20.70 -30.69 23.97
CA ALA A 740 20.16 -29.87 25.06
C ALA A 740 20.90 -30.07 26.39
N ARG A 741 21.23 -31.33 26.76
CA ARG A 741 22.01 -31.66 27.98
C ARG A 741 23.43 -31.07 27.98
N ARG A 742 24.01 -30.75 26.81
CA ARG A 742 25.28 -29.99 26.72
C ARG A 742 25.15 -28.53 27.16
N VAL A 743 23.93 -27.98 27.20
CA VAL A 743 23.63 -26.61 27.63
C VAL A 743 23.19 -26.60 29.08
N ALA A 744 22.23 -27.46 29.43
CA ALA A 744 21.71 -27.65 30.78
C ALA A 744 22.01 -29.08 31.28
N PRO A 745 23.23 -29.37 31.77
CA PRO A 745 23.60 -30.70 32.24
C PRO A 745 22.93 -31.09 33.58
N HIS A 746 22.44 -30.09 34.32
CA HIS A 746 21.82 -30.24 35.65
C HIS A 746 20.30 -30.43 35.61
N ASP A 747 19.63 -30.28 34.46
CA ASP A 747 18.18 -30.39 34.39
C ASP A 747 17.72 -31.86 34.48
N THR A 748 16.91 -32.13 35.50
CA THR A 748 16.35 -33.45 35.80
C THR A 748 15.35 -33.92 34.73
N GLN A 749 14.62 -32.99 34.11
CA GLN A 749 13.63 -33.30 33.07
C GLN A 749 14.31 -33.76 31.77
N LEU A 750 15.40 -33.11 31.34
CA LEU A 750 16.26 -33.60 30.25
C LEU A 750 16.81 -35.00 30.55
N LEU A 751 17.26 -35.26 31.79
CA LEU A 751 17.81 -36.57 32.16
C LEU A 751 16.72 -37.67 32.14
N TYR A 752 15.52 -37.37 32.62
CA TYR A 752 14.34 -38.26 32.55
C TYR A 752 13.97 -38.58 31.10
N ASN A 753 13.86 -37.56 30.25
CA ASN A 753 13.53 -37.73 28.83
C ASN A 753 14.61 -38.55 28.10
N ILE A 754 15.89 -38.41 28.45
CA ILE A 754 16.97 -39.25 27.91
C ILE A 754 16.79 -40.70 28.34
N ALA A 755 16.55 -40.97 29.63
CA ALA A 755 16.35 -42.33 30.13
C ALA A 755 15.18 -43.05 29.43
N LEU A 756 14.04 -42.37 29.27
CA LEU A 756 12.85 -42.87 28.58
C LEU A 756 13.08 -43.16 27.09
N VAL A 757 13.91 -42.35 26.42
CA VAL A 757 14.30 -42.59 25.01
C VAL A 757 15.25 -43.79 24.89
N LEU A 758 16.23 -43.91 25.79
CA LEU A 758 17.17 -45.05 25.81
C LEU A 758 16.42 -46.37 26.09
N GLN A 759 15.54 -46.40 27.09
CA GLN A 759 14.69 -47.54 27.44
C GLN A 759 13.85 -48.02 26.24
N ARG A 760 13.18 -47.11 25.51
CA ARG A 760 12.38 -47.48 24.34
C ARG A 760 13.23 -47.92 23.15
N LEU A 761 14.38 -47.27 22.91
CA LEU A 761 15.29 -47.63 21.82
C LEU A 761 15.88 -49.02 22.05
N ALA A 762 16.32 -49.31 23.28
CA ALA A 762 16.78 -50.64 23.67
C ALA A 762 15.65 -51.69 23.58
N SER A 763 14.44 -51.37 24.04
CA SER A 763 13.30 -52.30 23.94
C SER A 763 12.89 -52.61 22.50
N GLN A 764 13.07 -51.69 21.55
CA GLN A 764 12.93 -51.97 20.12
C GLN A 764 14.05 -52.91 19.63
N CYS A 765 15.32 -52.54 19.80
CA CYS A 765 16.45 -53.34 19.30
C CYS A 765 16.58 -54.73 19.96
N LEU A 766 16.07 -54.94 21.17
CA LEU A 766 16.00 -56.27 21.80
C LEU A 766 14.90 -57.15 21.18
N ARG A 767 13.78 -56.55 20.73
CA ARG A 767 12.69 -57.26 20.04
C ARG A 767 12.96 -57.51 18.56
N ASP A 768 13.81 -56.70 17.94
CA ASP A 768 14.17 -56.83 16.52
C ASP A 768 15.09 -58.05 16.31
N ASP A 769 14.53 -59.15 15.79
CA ASP A 769 15.25 -60.42 15.55
C ASP A 769 16.40 -60.33 14.54
N LYS A 770 16.45 -59.25 13.75
CA LYS A 770 17.50 -58.98 12.75
C LYS A 770 18.63 -58.08 13.28
N SER A 771 18.75 -57.94 14.61
CA SER A 771 19.77 -57.10 15.24
C SER A 771 21.08 -57.86 15.44
N SER A 772 22.18 -57.34 14.90
CA SER A 772 23.53 -57.88 15.12
C SER A 772 24.01 -57.72 16.56
N LEU A 773 24.92 -58.60 16.99
CA LEU A 773 25.65 -58.57 18.27
C LEU A 773 25.94 -57.15 18.78
N SER A 774 26.58 -56.32 17.95
CA SER A 774 27.09 -55.01 18.36
C SER A 774 25.97 -54.03 18.70
N VAL A 775 24.83 -54.12 17.98
CA VAL A 775 23.62 -53.35 18.27
C VAL A 775 22.95 -53.86 19.54
N VAL A 776 22.87 -55.18 19.73
CA VAL A 776 22.27 -55.79 20.94
C VAL A 776 23.09 -55.43 22.19
N LEU A 777 24.42 -55.54 22.17
CA LEU A 777 25.28 -55.11 23.28
C LEU A 777 25.15 -53.60 23.58
N SER A 778 25.10 -52.76 22.54
CA SER A 778 24.87 -51.32 22.71
C SER A 778 23.51 -51.03 23.33
N ALA A 779 22.46 -51.76 22.94
CA ALA A 779 21.13 -51.66 23.53
C ALA A 779 21.12 -52.06 25.02
N VAL A 780 21.81 -53.14 25.41
CA VAL A 780 21.94 -53.54 26.83
C VAL A 780 22.72 -52.49 27.63
N HIS A 781 23.79 -51.91 27.07
CA HIS A 781 24.53 -50.84 27.73
C HIS A 781 23.68 -49.57 27.89
N GLU A 782 22.95 -49.16 26.85
CA GLU A 782 22.05 -48.00 26.89
C GLU A 782 20.89 -48.19 27.88
N LEU A 783 20.34 -49.41 27.99
CA LEU A 783 19.33 -49.77 28.99
C LEU A 783 19.90 -49.75 30.42
N GLY A 784 21.14 -50.21 30.61
CA GLY A 784 21.86 -50.10 31.89
C GLY A 784 22.12 -48.65 32.31
N LEU A 785 22.38 -47.76 31.35
CA LEU A 785 22.44 -46.31 31.60
C LEU A 785 21.05 -45.73 31.93
N ALA A 786 19.99 -46.15 31.23
CA ALA A 786 18.62 -45.73 31.53
C ALA A 786 18.18 -46.12 32.95
N HIS A 787 18.42 -47.37 33.37
CA HIS A 787 18.15 -47.83 34.73
C HIS A 787 18.87 -46.96 35.78
N ARG A 788 20.18 -46.71 35.61
CA ARG A 788 20.95 -45.83 36.52
C ARG A 788 20.41 -44.40 36.56
N TYR A 789 19.96 -43.86 35.43
CA TYR A 789 19.34 -42.54 35.39
C TYR A 789 17.99 -42.53 36.11
N PHE A 790 17.10 -43.49 35.87
CA PHE A 790 15.82 -43.56 36.61
C PHE A 790 16.02 -43.80 38.11
N GLN A 791 16.99 -44.62 38.52
CA GLN A 791 17.36 -44.83 39.93
C GLN A 791 17.92 -43.55 40.58
N TYR A 792 18.69 -42.74 39.86
CA TYR A 792 19.12 -41.42 40.33
C TYR A 792 17.94 -40.45 40.43
N LEU A 793 17.06 -40.44 39.42
CA LEU A 793 15.93 -39.52 39.30
C LEU A 793 14.77 -39.81 40.26
N SER A 794 14.66 -41.01 40.83
CA SER A 794 13.68 -41.31 41.89
C SER A 794 14.13 -40.83 43.28
N VAL A 795 15.44 -40.64 43.49
CA VAL A 795 16.03 -40.14 44.75
C VAL A 795 16.32 -38.63 44.70
N HIS A 796 16.94 -38.15 43.62
CA HIS A 796 17.40 -36.77 43.44
C HIS A 796 16.55 -35.97 42.44
N GLY A 797 15.31 -36.40 42.19
CA GLY A 797 14.43 -35.79 41.21
C GLY A 797 13.71 -34.53 41.66
N ASP A 798 13.35 -33.71 40.68
CA ASP A 798 12.49 -32.52 40.90
C ASP A 798 11.02 -32.92 40.87
N ARG A 799 10.39 -32.96 42.05
CA ARG A 799 8.97 -33.28 42.24
C ARG A 799 8.00 -32.39 41.46
N MET A 800 8.42 -31.19 41.04
CA MET A 800 7.57 -30.27 40.28
C MET A 800 7.56 -30.54 38.77
N LYS A 801 8.49 -31.35 38.25
CA LYS A 801 8.61 -31.63 36.80
C LYS A 801 8.10 -33.01 36.38
N TYR A 802 8.18 -34.00 37.26
CA TYR A 802 7.67 -35.36 37.03
C TYR A 802 7.48 -36.10 38.36
N ASP A 803 6.69 -37.16 38.35
CA ASP A 803 6.47 -37.98 39.54
C ASP A 803 7.68 -38.91 39.81
N LEU A 804 8.24 -38.82 41.02
CA LEU A 804 9.32 -39.68 41.50
C LEU A 804 8.88 -41.16 41.57
N ALA A 805 7.60 -41.42 41.86
CA ALA A 805 7.05 -42.77 41.88
C ALA A 805 7.06 -43.39 40.47
N GLN A 806 6.71 -42.62 39.43
CA GLN A 806 6.82 -43.08 38.05
C GLN A 806 8.28 -43.38 37.68
N ALA A 807 9.24 -42.52 38.06
CA ALA A 807 10.67 -42.82 37.85
C ALA A 807 11.10 -44.14 38.53
N GLY A 808 10.57 -44.44 39.71
CA GLY A 808 10.75 -45.73 40.40
C GLY A 808 10.01 -46.93 39.79
N VAL A 809 8.99 -46.70 38.96
CA VAL A 809 8.36 -47.74 38.13
C VAL A 809 9.21 -48.01 36.88
N GLU A 810 9.62 -46.96 36.15
CA GLU A 810 10.47 -47.09 34.96
C GLU A 810 11.83 -47.73 35.30
N ALA A 811 12.40 -47.42 36.48
CA ALA A 811 13.63 -48.08 36.97
C ALA A 811 13.48 -49.61 37.11
N ARG A 812 12.33 -50.06 37.64
CA ARG A 812 12.00 -51.50 37.76
C ARG A 812 11.76 -52.13 36.38
N GLN A 813 10.99 -51.48 35.52
CA GLN A 813 10.77 -51.96 34.15
C GLN A 813 12.08 -52.06 33.34
N CYS A 814 13.05 -51.16 33.57
CA CYS A 814 14.39 -51.30 33.00
C CYS A 814 15.16 -52.49 33.58
N GLN A 815 15.00 -52.82 34.86
CA GLN A 815 15.59 -54.01 35.48
C GLN A 815 15.01 -55.32 34.91
N ASP A 816 13.71 -55.36 34.68
CA ASP A 816 13.03 -56.52 34.07
C ASP A 816 13.41 -56.68 32.59
N LEU A 817 13.56 -55.58 31.85
CA LEU A 817 14.10 -55.60 30.50
C LEU A 817 15.58 -56.02 30.47
N LEU A 818 16.38 -55.72 31.51
CA LEU A 818 17.79 -56.15 31.60
C LEU A 818 17.95 -57.65 31.89
N SER A 819 17.02 -58.29 32.60
CA SER A 819 17.03 -59.74 32.77
C SER A 819 16.60 -60.44 31.47
N GLN A 820 15.53 -59.96 30.82
CA GLN A 820 15.10 -60.43 29.50
C GLN A 820 16.19 -60.25 28.43
N ALA A 821 16.96 -59.15 28.48
CA ALA A 821 18.04 -58.88 27.53
C ALA A 821 19.15 -59.95 27.54
N GLN A 822 19.33 -60.71 28.63
CA GLN A 822 20.32 -61.80 28.67
C GLN A 822 19.97 -62.91 27.66
N TYR A 823 18.67 -63.22 27.50
CA TYR A 823 18.20 -64.16 26.48
C TYR A 823 18.44 -63.62 25.06
N HIS A 824 18.14 -62.34 24.81
CA HIS A 824 18.36 -61.72 23.50
C HIS A 824 19.85 -61.61 23.13
N VAL A 825 20.73 -61.36 24.10
CA VAL A 825 22.19 -61.48 23.92
C VAL A 825 22.54 -62.93 23.61
N ALA A 826 22.13 -63.91 24.42
CA ALA A 826 22.44 -65.33 24.19
C ALA A 826 21.91 -65.88 22.85
N ARG A 827 20.87 -65.26 22.28
CA ARG A 827 20.31 -65.54 20.95
C ARG A 827 21.09 -64.87 19.82
N ALA A 828 21.46 -63.59 19.96
CA ALA A 828 22.38 -62.93 19.02
C ALA A 828 23.64 -63.77 18.87
N ARG A 829 24.17 -64.21 20.02
CA ARG A 829 25.26 -65.17 20.22
C ARG A 829 25.03 -66.59 19.69
N ARG A 830 24.20 -66.79 18.66
CA ARG A 830 24.12 -68.03 17.88
C ARG A 830 23.92 -67.71 16.40
N MET A 831 23.05 -66.75 16.10
CA MET A 831 22.79 -66.29 14.73
C MET A 831 24.06 -65.76 14.04
N ASP A 832 24.83 -64.93 14.74
CA ASP A 832 26.09 -64.38 14.24
C ASP A 832 27.14 -65.55 14.19
N GLU A 833 27.02 -66.64 14.97
CA GLU A 833 27.98 -67.78 15.00
C GLU A 833 27.79 -68.69 13.80
N GLU A 834 26.53 -69.00 13.53
CA GLU A 834 26.06 -69.59 12.27
C GLU A 834 26.56 -68.74 11.09
N GLU A 835 26.62 -67.40 11.21
CA GLU A 835 27.26 -66.52 10.21
C GLU A 835 28.79 -66.66 10.13
N ARG A 836 29.56 -66.78 11.23
CA ARG A 836 31.02 -67.09 11.14
C ARG A 836 31.24 -68.44 10.47
N GLU A 837 30.47 -69.44 10.88
CA GLU A 837 30.54 -70.80 10.36
C GLU A 837 30.21 -70.86 8.87
N VAL A 838 29.13 -70.20 8.44
CA VAL A 838 28.75 -70.09 7.02
C VAL A 838 29.83 -69.36 6.24
N ARG A 839 30.41 -68.29 6.78
CA ARG A 839 31.48 -67.56 6.11
C ARG A 839 32.74 -68.40 6.01
N ARG A 840 33.21 -69.03 7.10
CA ARG A 840 34.36 -69.94 7.12
C ARG A 840 34.19 -71.13 6.18
N LYS A 841 32.99 -71.72 6.09
CA LYS A 841 32.68 -72.76 5.09
C LYS A 841 32.81 -72.21 3.66
N GLN A 842 32.34 -70.99 3.40
CA GLN A 842 32.63 -70.33 2.13
C GLN A 842 34.14 -70.02 1.95
N GLU A 843 34.89 -69.68 3.03
CA GLU A 843 36.36 -69.50 3.03
C GLU A 843 37.04 -70.73 2.47
N GLU A 844 36.82 -71.85 3.14
CA GLU A 844 37.21 -73.22 2.77
C GLU A 844 36.80 -73.55 1.32
N GLU A 845 35.59 -73.18 0.86
CA GLU A 845 35.12 -73.41 -0.52
C GLU A 845 35.90 -72.66 -1.61
N ARG A 846 36.19 -71.36 -1.46
CA ARG A 846 37.02 -70.65 -2.48
C ARG A 846 38.48 -71.00 -2.37
N GLU A 847 39.00 -71.31 -1.17
CA GLU A 847 40.34 -71.87 -1.04
C GLU A 847 40.45 -73.21 -1.77
N ALA A 848 39.49 -74.12 -1.59
CA ALA A 848 39.45 -75.38 -2.32
C ALA A 848 39.34 -75.17 -3.84
N LEU A 849 38.59 -74.16 -4.29
CA LEU A 849 38.54 -73.76 -5.70
C LEU A 849 39.89 -73.23 -6.20
N ARG A 850 40.57 -72.35 -5.45
CA ARG A 850 41.91 -71.82 -5.78
C ARG A 850 42.97 -72.92 -5.79
N ARG A 851 42.90 -73.89 -4.86
CA ARG A 851 43.77 -75.07 -4.84
C ARG A 851 43.54 -75.94 -6.07
N LYS A 852 42.30 -76.26 -6.45
CA LYS A 852 41.98 -76.97 -7.70
C LYS A 852 42.53 -76.26 -8.94
N ILE A 853 42.36 -74.94 -9.03
CA ILE A 853 42.92 -74.13 -10.13
C ILE A 853 44.47 -74.22 -10.16
N SER A 854 45.13 -74.23 -9.00
CA SER A 854 46.59 -74.39 -8.91
C SER A 854 47.07 -75.82 -9.21
N GLU A 855 46.31 -76.84 -8.82
CA GLU A 855 46.56 -78.24 -9.13
C GLU A 855 46.37 -78.53 -10.63
N GLU A 856 45.31 -78.01 -11.25
CA GLU A 856 45.11 -78.07 -12.71
C GLU A 856 46.25 -77.38 -13.48
N GLN A 857 46.75 -76.23 -12.99
CA GLN A 857 47.93 -75.56 -13.55
C GLN A 857 49.19 -76.43 -13.45
N ARG A 858 49.48 -77.00 -12.27
CA ARG A 858 50.64 -77.88 -12.06
C ARG A 858 50.57 -79.15 -12.91
N LEU A 859 49.41 -79.78 -13.01
CA LEU A 859 49.22 -80.99 -13.79
C LEU A 859 49.37 -80.71 -15.30
N LEU A 860 48.99 -79.51 -15.77
CA LEU A 860 49.28 -79.03 -17.12
C LEU A 860 50.79 -78.81 -17.36
N GLU A 861 51.54 -78.37 -16.36
CA GLU A 861 53.01 -78.24 -16.43
C GLU A 861 53.72 -79.60 -16.41
N GLU A 862 53.27 -80.54 -15.58
CA GLU A 862 53.81 -81.91 -15.54
C GLU A 862 53.54 -82.67 -16.84
N GLN A 863 52.35 -82.53 -17.44
CA GLN A 863 52.06 -83.07 -18.77
C GLN A 863 53.02 -82.50 -19.84
N LYS A 864 53.33 -81.20 -19.80
CA LYS A 864 54.34 -80.61 -20.69
C LYS A 864 55.74 -81.18 -20.45
N ARG A 865 56.15 -81.42 -19.20
CA ARG A 865 57.44 -82.05 -18.85
C ARG A 865 57.51 -83.49 -19.36
N GLN A 866 56.50 -84.31 -19.10
CA GLN A 866 56.44 -85.70 -19.57
C GLN A 866 56.45 -85.80 -21.10
N GLN A 867 55.77 -84.88 -21.81
CA GLN A 867 55.85 -84.79 -23.27
C GLN A 867 57.27 -84.43 -23.75
N ALA A 868 57.97 -83.52 -23.07
CA ALA A 868 59.36 -83.18 -23.39
C ALA A 868 60.33 -84.35 -23.10
N GLU A 869 60.16 -85.07 -21.99
CA GLU A 869 60.96 -86.25 -21.65
C GLU A 869 60.72 -87.41 -22.62
N ALA A 870 59.46 -87.69 -22.99
CA ALA A 870 59.14 -88.69 -24.01
C ALA A 870 59.72 -88.32 -25.39
N MET A 871 59.80 -87.02 -25.74
CA MET A 871 60.49 -86.54 -26.94
C MET A 871 62.01 -86.73 -26.85
N ILE A 872 62.61 -86.56 -25.66
CA ILE A 872 64.04 -86.82 -25.42
C ILE A 872 64.35 -88.33 -25.51
N MET A 873 63.52 -89.19 -24.90
CA MET A 873 63.69 -90.65 -24.96
C MET A 873 63.56 -91.18 -26.40
N LYS A 874 62.54 -90.73 -27.15
CA LYS A 874 62.43 -91.04 -28.60
C LYS A 874 63.65 -90.56 -29.38
N ARG A 875 64.23 -89.42 -29.02
CA ARG A 875 65.47 -88.91 -29.64
C ARG A 875 66.69 -89.77 -29.29
N GLN A 876 66.78 -90.34 -28.09
CA GLN A 876 67.81 -91.30 -27.71
C GLN A 876 67.63 -92.63 -28.46
N GLU A 877 66.40 -93.16 -28.58
CA GLU A 877 66.12 -94.32 -29.44
C GLU A 877 66.55 -94.07 -30.89
N PHE A 878 66.30 -92.88 -31.46
CA PHE A 878 66.77 -92.53 -32.81
C PHE A 878 68.29 -92.44 -32.92
N VAL A 879 69.00 -92.12 -31.83
CA VAL A 879 70.48 -92.15 -31.79
C VAL A 879 70.99 -93.60 -31.76
N GLU A 880 70.43 -94.47 -30.93
CA GLU A 880 70.79 -95.90 -30.93
C GLU A 880 70.47 -96.57 -32.28
N LYS A 881 69.28 -96.28 -32.84
CA LYS A 881 68.83 -96.81 -34.14
C LYS A 881 69.61 -96.23 -35.33
N THR A 882 70.35 -95.12 -35.17
CA THR A 882 71.30 -94.64 -36.19
C THR A 882 72.73 -95.15 -35.97
N LYS A 883 73.21 -95.33 -34.73
CA LYS A 883 74.46 -96.08 -34.45
C LYS A 883 74.44 -97.46 -35.09
N GLY A 884 73.34 -98.21 -34.92
CA GLY A 884 73.15 -99.54 -35.52
C GLY A 884 73.11 -99.58 -37.05
N LYS A 885 73.19 -98.43 -37.74
CA LYS A 885 73.26 -98.32 -39.21
C LYS A 885 74.56 -97.69 -39.73
N LEU A 886 75.54 -97.47 -38.86
CA LEU A 886 76.83 -96.85 -39.20
C LEU A 886 77.99 -97.66 -38.59
N GLN A 887 78.40 -98.71 -39.30
CA GLN A 887 79.75 -99.29 -39.20
C GLN A 887 80.48 -99.04 -40.51
N PHE A 888 81.63 -98.37 -40.44
CA PHE A 888 82.58 -98.15 -41.53
C PHE A 888 84.00 -98.14 -40.96
N ALA A 889 85.00 -98.48 -41.77
CA ALA A 889 86.40 -98.57 -41.35
C ALA A 889 87.27 -97.48 -42.01
N GLU A 890 88.04 -96.80 -41.15
CA GLU A 890 89.30 -96.07 -41.37
C GLU A 890 89.46 -94.91 -42.39
N MET A 891 90.02 -93.81 -41.84
CA MET A 891 90.96 -92.83 -42.46
C MET A 891 90.43 -91.82 -43.52
N PRO A 892 91.07 -90.64 -43.68
CA PRO A 892 91.78 -89.78 -42.70
C PRO A 892 91.36 -88.28 -42.77
N GLU A 893 91.99 -87.43 -41.93
CA GLU A 893 92.15 -85.94 -41.96
C GLU A 893 90.98 -85.02 -42.47
N GLU A 894 90.59 -83.95 -41.76
CA GLU A 894 91.38 -82.69 -41.64
C GLU A 894 91.08 -81.86 -40.36
N LYS A 895 91.89 -80.81 -40.16
CA LYS A 895 91.73 -79.68 -39.22
C LYS A 895 91.96 -78.37 -40.00
N PRO A 896 91.57 -77.16 -39.52
CA PRO A 896 90.63 -76.84 -38.42
C PRO A 896 89.67 -75.66 -38.75
N SER A 897 88.87 -75.19 -37.77
CA SER A 897 89.07 -73.86 -37.12
C SER A 897 87.81 -73.07 -36.71
N LYS A 898 88.07 -72.04 -35.87
CA LYS A 898 87.29 -70.81 -35.60
C LYS A 898 85.88 -70.96 -35.01
N LYS A 899 85.90 -70.95 -33.66
CA LYS A 899 84.80 -70.71 -32.71
C LYS A 899 83.96 -69.45 -33.02
N SER A 900 82.85 -69.33 -32.27
CA SER A 900 82.13 -68.09 -31.93
C SER A 900 81.28 -67.40 -33.01
N LYS A 901 80.08 -67.97 -33.28
CA LYS A 901 78.77 -67.26 -33.41
C LYS A 901 77.66 -68.23 -33.82
N ALA A 902 76.96 -68.85 -32.87
CA ALA A 902 75.71 -69.56 -33.15
C ALA A 902 74.86 -69.85 -31.89
N ARG A 903 73.69 -69.20 -31.77
CA ARG A 903 72.42 -69.91 -31.51
C ARG A 903 71.20 -69.01 -31.74
N LYS A 904 70.43 -69.34 -32.79
CA LYS A 904 68.98 -69.21 -32.85
C LYS A 904 68.34 -70.06 -31.72
N SER A 905 67.13 -69.80 -31.23
CA SER A 905 66.16 -68.74 -31.57
C SER A 905 65.09 -68.60 -30.48
N MET A 906 64.64 -67.36 -30.26
CA MET A 906 63.24 -66.88 -30.18
C MET A 906 62.17 -67.72 -29.43
N GLN A 907 61.46 -67.02 -28.53
CA GLN A 907 60.22 -67.41 -27.84
C GLN A 907 60.26 -68.73 -27.02
N ASP A 908 60.25 -68.61 -25.69
CA ASP A 908 59.07 -69.03 -24.93
C ASP A 908 58.96 -68.37 -23.53
N PHE A 909 57.93 -68.73 -22.77
CA PHE A 909 57.37 -68.06 -21.58
C PHE A 909 57.97 -68.46 -20.20
N VAL A 910 57.37 -67.89 -19.13
CA VAL A 910 57.48 -68.24 -17.68
C VAL A 910 58.72 -67.67 -16.94
N ASN A 911 58.70 -67.26 -15.67
CA ASN A 911 57.79 -66.42 -14.83
C ASN A 911 58.21 -66.57 -13.34
N ASP A 912 58.47 -65.46 -12.64
CA ASP A 912 58.56 -65.30 -11.17
C ASP A 912 58.70 -63.78 -10.88
N SER A 913 58.24 -63.11 -9.81
CA SER A 913 57.45 -63.42 -8.59
C SER A 913 56.59 -62.16 -8.28
N SER A 914 55.67 -62.04 -7.31
CA SER A 914 55.17 -62.84 -6.18
C SER A 914 53.66 -62.48 -6.00
N ASP A 915 52.73 -63.30 -5.47
CA ASP A 915 52.59 -63.80 -4.08
C ASP A 915 52.50 -62.67 -3.03
N ASP A 916 51.55 -62.62 -2.07
CA ASP A 916 50.43 -63.54 -1.73
C ASP A 916 49.27 -62.77 -1.01
N GLY A 917 48.15 -63.44 -0.71
CA GLY A 917 47.22 -63.09 0.37
C GLY A 917 45.75 -62.91 -0.05
N GLU A 918 44.86 -63.78 0.43
CA GLU A 918 43.40 -63.65 0.26
C GLU A 918 42.64 -63.43 1.59
N ILE A 919 41.79 -62.39 1.61
CA ILE A 919 40.38 -62.33 2.08
C ILE A 919 39.93 -63.44 3.10
N ARG A 920 39.33 -63.14 4.29
CA ARG A 920 37.85 -63.01 4.49
C ARG A 920 37.26 -62.71 5.91
N ASN A 921 35.92 -62.65 5.90
CA ASN A 921 34.84 -62.25 6.85
C ASN A 921 34.66 -63.10 8.15
N GLU A 922 34.70 -62.56 9.39
CA GLU A 922 33.66 -61.75 10.11
C GLU A 922 32.54 -62.58 10.89
N ASN A 923 32.07 -62.10 12.09
CA ASN A 923 30.91 -62.50 13.01
C ASN A 923 31.08 -63.50 14.22
N SER A 924 30.80 -63.15 15.51
CA SER A 924 30.31 -64.02 16.66
C SER A 924 31.01 -65.23 17.39
N GLU A 925 30.64 -65.73 18.60
CA GLU A 925 30.20 -65.12 19.90
C GLU A 925 30.32 -66.00 21.20
N ASN A 926 29.69 -67.18 21.30
CA ASN A 926 29.31 -67.93 22.53
C ASN A 926 30.30 -69.11 22.83
N THR A 927 30.30 -69.84 23.95
CA THR A 927 29.72 -69.66 25.30
C THR A 927 30.77 -70.04 26.37
N GLU A 928 30.53 -69.71 27.64
CA GLU A 928 31.26 -70.16 28.85
C GLU A 928 31.31 -71.70 29.04
N PRO A 929 32.20 -72.29 29.89
CA PRO A 929 32.56 -71.82 31.25
C PRO A 929 34.03 -71.99 31.71
N GLY A 930 34.43 -71.44 32.88
CA GLY A 930 35.82 -71.66 33.35
C GLY A 930 36.40 -71.12 34.68
N LYS A 931 35.63 -70.68 35.68
CA LYS A 931 36.07 -70.55 37.11
C LYS A 931 37.46 -69.89 37.45
N LYS A 932 37.36 -68.73 38.13
CA LYS A 932 38.10 -68.32 39.37
C LYS A 932 39.55 -67.75 39.32
N LYS A 933 39.60 -66.42 39.57
CA LYS A 933 40.32 -65.72 40.69
C LYS A 933 41.87 -65.63 40.73
N ARG A 934 42.33 -64.36 40.86
CA ARG A 934 43.50 -63.85 41.66
C ARG A 934 44.91 -64.23 41.13
N LYS A 935 46.03 -63.53 41.41
CA LYS A 935 46.46 -62.26 42.09
C LYS A 935 47.77 -61.86 41.35
N LYS A 936 48.09 -60.63 40.94
CA LYS A 936 48.42 -59.36 41.66
C LYS A 936 49.75 -59.38 42.48
N ARG A 937 50.67 -58.41 42.17
CA ARG A 937 52.10 -58.21 42.62
C ARG A 937 53.14 -58.94 41.71
N GLY A 938 54.42 -58.53 41.58
CA GLY A 938 55.16 -57.26 41.88
C GLY A 938 55.52 -56.50 40.56
N SER A 939 56.33 -55.44 40.42
CA SER A 939 57.63 -55.05 41.04
C SER A 939 58.69 -56.17 40.97
N ASP A 940 59.97 -55.93 40.65
CA ASP A 940 60.82 -54.73 40.87
C ASP A 940 61.37 -54.15 39.52
N GLY A 941 62.28 -53.16 39.36
CA GLY A 941 63.52 -52.72 40.07
C GLY A 941 64.76 -53.15 39.26
N GLU A 942 65.80 -52.37 38.96
CA GLU A 942 66.22 -50.97 39.23
C GLU A 942 67.05 -50.44 38.00
N GLU A 943 67.73 -49.29 37.88
CA GLU A 943 68.29 -48.30 38.84
C GLU A 943 68.46 -46.87 38.23
N LYS A 944 68.92 -45.91 39.06
CA LYS A 944 69.33 -44.46 38.88
C LYS A 944 69.59 -43.94 37.44
N GLY A 945 69.40 -42.65 37.07
CA GLY A 945 69.08 -41.37 37.75
C GLY A 945 69.34 -40.20 36.73
N HIS A 946 68.96 -38.92 36.90
CA HIS A 946 68.47 -38.15 38.05
C HIS A 946 67.76 -36.84 37.59
N LYS A 947 66.61 -36.48 38.21
CA LYS A 947 66.00 -35.13 38.49
C LYS A 947 66.31 -33.91 37.54
N LYS A 948 65.36 -33.01 37.17
CA LYS A 948 63.93 -32.78 37.55
C LYS A 948 63.28 -31.64 36.71
N ARG A 949 61.94 -31.72 36.48
CA ARG A 949 60.95 -30.59 36.37
C ARG A 949 61.07 -29.61 35.16
N ARG A 950 59.98 -29.01 34.62
CA ARG A 950 58.51 -29.18 34.82
C ARG A 950 57.71 -28.56 33.64
N LYS A 951 56.52 -29.14 33.37
CA LYS A 951 55.28 -28.49 32.87
C LYS A 951 55.13 -28.11 31.37
N GLU A 952 53.98 -28.57 30.85
CA GLU A 952 53.04 -27.87 29.95
C GLU A 952 53.19 -27.84 28.40
N ARG A 953 52.06 -27.47 27.79
CA ARG A 953 51.49 -27.79 26.47
C ARG A 953 52.12 -27.06 25.27
N ALA A 954 51.68 -27.51 24.09
CA ALA A 954 51.56 -26.80 22.79
C ALA A 954 52.78 -26.88 21.85
N SER A 955 52.66 -26.73 20.52
CA SER A 955 51.57 -27.00 19.55
C SER A 955 52.03 -26.66 18.11
N ARG A 956 51.53 -27.36 17.07
CA ARG A 956 51.58 -26.92 15.64
C ARG A 956 53.03 -26.80 15.07
N LYS A 957 53.33 -26.37 13.82
CA LYS A 957 52.58 -25.73 12.71
C LYS A 957 53.34 -25.89 11.36
N ASP A 958 52.63 -25.74 10.21
CA ASP A 958 53.15 -25.40 8.84
C ASP A 958 54.17 -26.37 8.18
N SER A 959 54.54 -26.37 6.87
CA SER A 959 54.11 -25.76 5.57
C SER A 959 54.86 -26.53 4.44
N ASP A 960 54.63 -26.44 3.12
CA ASP A 960 53.57 -26.10 2.15
C ASP A 960 54.25 -26.03 0.73
N ASP A 961 53.45 -25.97 -0.35
CA ASP A 961 53.73 -25.50 -1.73
C ASP A 961 54.62 -26.29 -2.75
N GLY A 962 53.99 -26.70 -3.88
CA GLY A 962 54.38 -26.11 -5.18
C GLY A 962 54.69 -26.98 -6.41
N LYS A 963 53.94 -26.73 -7.52
CA LYS A 963 54.19 -26.97 -8.99
C LYS A 963 53.45 -28.15 -9.67
N LYS A 964 53.03 -28.10 -10.96
CA LYS A 964 52.58 -27.00 -11.88
C LYS A 964 52.04 -27.57 -13.23
N ARG A 965 51.20 -26.79 -13.96
CA ARG A 965 50.84 -26.89 -15.42
C ARG A 965 49.99 -28.11 -15.87
N SER A 966 49.27 -28.15 -17.02
CA SER A 966 48.56 -27.13 -17.85
C SER A 966 47.88 -27.76 -19.08
N ARG A 967 46.72 -27.26 -19.60
CA ARG A 967 46.57 -26.65 -20.96
C ARG A 967 45.13 -26.23 -21.34
N LYS A 968 45.07 -25.37 -22.37
CA LYS A 968 43.95 -24.60 -22.97
C LYS A 968 42.80 -25.42 -23.60
N GLY A 969 41.64 -24.79 -23.76
CA GLY A 969 40.65 -25.06 -24.83
C GLY A 969 39.27 -24.41 -24.56
N GLY A 970 38.59 -23.83 -25.55
CA GLY A 970 37.21 -23.35 -25.33
C GLY A 970 36.47 -22.61 -26.45
N LYS A 971 35.13 -22.80 -26.46
CA LYS A 971 34.08 -22.10 -27.23
C LYS A 971 34.12 -22.31 -28.77
N PRO A 972 33.03 -21.96 -29.51
CA PRO A 972 31.63 -22.39 -29.30
C PRO A 972 30.91 -22.69 -30.65
N THR A 973 29.62 -23.11 -30.64
CA THR A 973 28.54 -22.59 -31.53
C THR A 973 27.17 -23.22 -31.21
N LYS A 974 26.09 -22.83 -31.91
CA LYS A 974 24.69 -23.25 -31.67
C LYS A 974 23.94 -23.54 -32.98
N LYS A 975 22.99 -24.50 -32.90
CA LYS A 975 21.78 -24.69 -33.74
C LYS A 975 21.95 -25.13 -35.21
N SER A 976 21.27 -26.24 -35.53
CA SER A 976 20.76 -26.60 -36.86
C SER A 976 19.21 -26.70 -36.83
N THR A 977 18.61 -27.68 -37.50
CA THR A 977 17.21 -27.68 -38.02
C THR A 977 16.67 -29.11 -38.20
N ALA A 978 15.36 -29.40 -38.24
CA ALA A 978 14.13 -28.70 -37.80
C ALA A 978 12.90 -29.63 -38.03
N LYS A 979 11.69 -29.20 -37.59
CA LYS A 979 10.37 -29.90 -37.73
C LYS A 979 10.24 -31.15 -36.84
N GLU A 980 9.05 -31.65 -36.50
CA GLU A 980 7.70 -31.39 -37.07
C GLU A 980 6.60 -31.24 -35.99
N MET A 981 5.33 -31.06 -36.39
CA MET A 981 4.17 -30.89 -35.48
C MET A 981 3.33 -32.18 -35.36
N GLY A 982 2.71 -32.42 -34.20
CA GLY A 982 1.66 -33.43 -34.04
C GLY A 982 1.24 -33.64 -32.58
N MET A 983 -0.06 -33.69 -32.29
CA MET A 983 -0.59 -33.90 -30.94
C MET A 983 -1.19 -35.30 -30.74
N THR A 984 -0.91 -35.89 -29.57
CA THR A 984 -1.73 -36.83 -28.76
C THR A 984 -2.88 -37.64 -29.41
N GLY A 985 -2.93 -38.97 -29.15
CA GLY A 985 -4.22 -39.63 -28.89
C GLY A 985 -4.44 -41.14 -29.14
N LYS A 986 -3.81 -42.06 -28.38
CA LYS A 986 -4.13 -43.52 -28.28
C LYS A 986 -3.93 -44.34 -29.60
N GLN A 987 -3.82 -45.69 -29.65
CA GLN A 987 -3.99 -46.77 -28.65
C GLN A 987 -3.07 -48.01 -28.94
N ARG A 988 -3.39 -49.16 -28.34
CA ARG A 988 -2.70 -50.48 -28.34
C ARG A 988 -2.72 -51.18 -29.73
N LEU A 989 -1.91 -52.18 -30.15
CA LEU A 989 -0.86 -53.12 -29.62
C LEU A 989 -1.28 -54.58 -29.97
N ARG A 990 -0.62 -55.28 -30.92
CA ARG A 990 -0.38 -56.76 -30.91
C ARG A 990 0.35 -57.35 -32.12
N ILE A 991 1.28 -58.29 -31.83
CA ILE A 991 1.67 -59.57 -32.51
C ILE A 991 2.91 -60.05 -31.70
N VAL A 992 2.87 -61.11 -30.85
CA VAL A 992 2.94 -62.57 -31.15
C VAL A 992 4.33 -62.95 -31.72
N SER A 993 5.13 -63.91 -31.20
CA SER A 993 4.92 -65.28 -30.64
C SER A 993 5.56 -65.50 -29.24
N LYS A 994 5.13 -66.43 -28.34
CA LYS A 994 5.02 -67.93 -28.31
C LYS A 994 6.38 -68.64 -28.05
N ALA A 995 6.53 -69.75 -27.29
CA ALA A 995 5.54 -70.72 -26.77
C ALA A 995 6.03 -71.54 -25.52
N THR A 996 5.15 -72.41 -24.96
CA THR A 996 5.41 -73.57 -24.05
C THR A 996 5.99 -73.25 -22.64
N ILE A 997 5.88 -74.03 -21.55
CA ILE A 997 5.16 -75.26 -21.07
C ILE A 997 5.14 -75.19 -19.50
N SER A 998 4.40 -75.91 -18.62
CA SER A 998 3.71 -77.23 -18.63
C SER A 998 2.43 -77.24 -17.73
N SER A 999 1.95 -78.44 -17.36
CA SER A 999 1.02 -78.83 -16.28
C SER A 999 1.45 -78.37 -14.86
N SER A 1000 0.58 -78.09 -13.86
CA SER A 1000 -0.82 -78.45 -13.54
C SER A 1000 -0.99 -79.70 -12.64
N ASP A 1001 -2.08 -79.82 -11.85
CA ASP A 1001 -3.22 -78.89 -11.69
C ASP A 1001 -3.11 -78.06 -10.39
N ASP A 1002 -4.00 -77.96 -9.38
CA ASP A 1002 -5.30 -78.58 -9.06
C ASP A 1002 -6.24 -77.50 -8.45
N SER A 1003 -7.28 -77.91 -7.71
CA SER A 1003 -8.58 -77.23 -7.56
C SER A 1003 -9.09 -77.26 -6.08
N ASP A 1004 -10.13 -76.56 -5.62
CA ASP A 1004 -11.07 -75.58 -6.22
C ASP A 1004 -11.62 -74.64 -5.08
N SER A 1005 -12.66 -73.80 -5.17
CA SER A 1005 -13.67 -73.50 -6.22
C SER A 1005 -14.14 -72.04 -6.23
N ASP A 1006 -14.99 -71.73 -7.23
CA ASP A 1006 -16.04 -70.70 -7.34
C ASP A 1006 -15.84 -69.26 -6.78
N GLY A 1007 -16.03 -68.20 -7.58
CA GLY A 1007 -16.37 -68.17 -9.01
C GLY A 1007 -16.58 -66.74 -9.57
N GLU A 1008 -16.47 -66.60 -10.90
CA GLU A 1008 -16.91 -65.46 -11.76
C GLU A 1008 -16.42 -64.03 -11.38
N ARG A 1009 -15.39 -63.46 -12.05
CA ARG A 1009 -15.44 -62.66 -13.32
C ARG A 1009 -15.97 -61.21 -13.18
N ALA A 1010 -15.40 -60.16 -13.81
CA ALA A 1010 -14.20 -60.04 -14.67
C ALA A 1010 -13.64 -58.60 -14.75
N LYS A 1011 -12.46 -58.44 -15.40
CA LYS A 1011 -11.82 -57.18 -15.84
C LYS A 1011 -12.47 -56.69 -17.17
N GLY A 1012 -12.25 -55.49 -17.74
CA GLY A 1012 -11.39 -54.36 -17.39
C GLY A 1012 -10.73 -53.69 -18.63
N SER A 1013 -11.32 -52.60 -19.11
CA SER A 1013 -10.81 -51.51 -20.00
C SER A 1013 -10.13 -51.77 -21.38
N ASP A 1014 -10.71 -51.17 -22.43
CA ASP A 1014 -10.00 -50.46 -23.52
C ASP A 1014 -10.93 -49.44 -24.26
N SER A 1015 -10.45 -48.70 -25.27
CA SER A 1015 -11.25 -47.67 -26.01
C SER A 1015 -11.11 -47.70 -27.56
N ASN A 1016 -11.43 -46.60 -28.25
CA ASN A 1016 -11.47 -46.41 -29.73
C ASN A 1016 -12.62 -47.18 -30.46
N ASP A 1017 -13.09 -46.80 -31.66
CA ASP A 1017 -12.67 -45.74 -32.62
C ASP A 1017 -13.84 -45.23 -33.53
N GLY A 1018 -13.57 -44.17 -34.31
CA GLY A 1018 -14.05 -44.05 -35.71
C GLY A 1018 -15.44 -43.45 -36.07
N ALA A 1019 -15.41 -42.35 -36.84
CA ALA A 1019 -16.42 -41.92 -37.84
C ALA A 1019 -17.89 -41.57 -37.39
N GLY A 1020 -18.73 -40.89 -38.19
CA GLY A 1020 -18.42 -40.12 -39.41
C GLY A 1020 -19.60 -39.68 -40.30
N LYS A 1021 -20.36 -38.63 -39.91
CA LYS A 1021 -21.29 -37.80 -40.73
C LYS A 1021 -22.59 -38.43 -41.31
N ARG A 1022 -23.55 -37.52 -41.54
CA ARG A 1022 -24.90 -37.67 -42.17
C ARG A 1022 -25.95 -38.33 -41.24
N LYS A 1023 -27.24 -37.92 -41.24
CA LYS A 1023 -27.97 -36.97 -42.13
C LYS A 1023 -29.02 -36.14 -41.31
N ARG A 1024 -29.75 -35.25 -41.99
CA ARG A 1024 -30.92 -34.45 -41.50
C ARG A 1024 -32.04 -35.36 -40.95
N ILE A 1025 -33.03 -34.93 -40.15
CA ILE A 1025 -34.15 -34.00 -40.47
C ILE A 1025 -34.72 -33.29 -39.20
N SER A 1026 -35.70 -32.40 -39.39
CA SER A 1026 -36.31 -31.41 -38.48
C SER A 1026 -37.53 -31.89 -37.65
N SER A 1027 -38.19 -30.93 -36.98
CA SER A 1027 -39.46 -31.01 -36.20
C SER A 1027 -39.41 -31.82 -34.88
N GLY A 1028 -40.21 -31.50 -33.86
CA GLY A 1028 -41.21 -30.41 -33.77
C GLY A 1028 -41.71 -30.13 -32.34
N SER A 1029 -42.38 -28.98 -32.24
CA SER A 1029 -43.45 -28.57 -31.30
C SER A 1029 -44.00 -29.55 -30.24
N GLU A 1030 -44.11 -29.01 -29.02
CA GLU A 1030 -45.31 -28.99 -28.15
C GLU A 1030 -45.72 -30.22 -27.30
N ASP A 1031 -46.60 -29.88 -26.35
CA ASP A 1031 -47.45 -30.67 -25.44
C ASP A 1031 -46.93 -31.48 -24.24
N GLU A 1032 -47.88 -31.64 -23.32
CA GLU A 1032 -47.75 -32.16 -21.96
C GLU A 1032 -47.66 -33.69 -21.91
N GLY A 1033 -47.17 -34.23 -20.79
CA GLY A 1033 -47.11 -35.68 -20.59
C GLY A 1033 -46.58 -36.08 -19.22
N SER A 1034 -47.44 -36.04 -18.20
CA SER A 1034 -47.15 -36.69 -16.92
C SER A 1034 -47.58 -38.17 -16.97
N ASP A 1035 -46.67 -39.10 -16.68
CA ASP A 1035 -47.02 -40.50 -16.42
C ASP A 1035 -46.23 -41.02 -15.21
N THR A 1036 -46.70 -40.68 -14.02
CA THR A 1036 -47.59 -41.46 -13.13
C THR A 1036 -46.97 -42.72 -12.51
N GLY A 1037 -47.09 -42.80 -11.18
CA GLY A 1037 -47.14 -44.06 -10.48
C GLY A 1037 -48.59 -44.49 -10.30
N ARG A 1038 -48.93 -45.70 -10.79
CA ARG A 1038 -50.10 -46.56 -10.46
C ARG A 1038 -51.28 -45.94 -9.68
N GLY A 1039 -52.48 -45.97 -10.27
CA GLY A 1039 -53.74 -45.77 -9.52
C GLY A 1039 -54.99 -46.45 -10.13
N LYS A 1040 -55.50 -47.52 -9.50
CA LYS A 1040 -56.81 -48.22 -9.69
C LYS A 1040 -56.78 -49.51 -8.85
N LYS A 1041 -57.75 -49.94 -8.03
CA LYS A 1041 -59.06 -49.44 -7.51
C LYS A 1041 -59.09 -49.82 -6.00
N ARG A 1042 -59.88 -49.30 -5.05
CA ARG A 1042 -61.32 -48.91 -5.04
C ARG A 1042 -61.55 -47.39 -4.89
N ARG A 1043 -62.79 -46.96 -4.62
CA ARG A 1043 -63.44 -45.81 -5.29
C ARG A 1043 -64.58 -45.19 -4.44
N VAL A 1044 -65.07 -44.00 -4.87
CA VAL A 1044 -66.23 -43.20 -4.37
C VAL A 1044 -65.93 -42.56 -2.99
N VAL A 1045 -66.29 -41.30 -2.63
CA VAL A 1045 -67.23 -40.26 -3.16
C VAL A 1045 -66.51 -38.88 -3.33
N SER A 1046 -67.22 -37.84 -3.80
CA SER A 1046 -66.83 -36.41 -3.93
C SER A 1046 -66.71 -35.67 -2.56
N SER A 1047 -66.42 -34.37 -2.41
CA SER A 1047 -66.45 -33.19 -3.31
C SER A 1047 -65.48 -32.05 -2.89
N GLU A 1048 -65.37 -31.01 -3.72
CA GLU A 1048 -65.35 -29.53 -3.45
C GLU A 1048 -65.27 -28.99 -1.98
N SER A 1049 -64.69 -27.81 -1.66
CA SER A 1049 -64.03 -26.76 -2.46
C SER A 1049 -63.30 -25.68 -1.59
N GLU A 1050 -62.49 -24.84 -2.25
CA GLU A 1050 -62.15 -23.41 -2.00
C GLU A 1050 -61.94 -22.73 -0.61
N LYS A 1051 -60.85 -21.93 -0.55
CA LYS A 1051 -60.70 -20.52 -0.06
C LYS A 1051 -60.71 -20.10 1.43
N GLU A 1052 -59.67 -19.29 1.72
CA GLU A 1052 -59.67 -17.98 2.44
C GLU A 1052 -60.12 -17.86 3.92
N GLY A 1053 -59.89 -16.66 4.48
CA GLY A 1053 -60.24 -16.24 5.86
C GLY A 1053 -59.02 -16.18 6.81
N SER A 1054 -58.60 -15.10 7.49
CA SER A 1054 -59.10 -13.76 7.89
C SER A 1054 -59.48 -13.61 9.37
N ASP A 1055 -58.90 -12.58 10.01
CA ASP A 1055 -59.39 -11.79 11.16
C ASP A 1055 -59.97 -12.45 12.46
N ARG A 1056 -59.41 -11.98 13.59
CA ARG A 1056 -60.09 -11.47 14.81
C ARG A 1056 -61.10 -12.30 15.65
N SER A 1057 -60.74 -12.35 16.93
CA SER A 1057 -61.52 -11.88 18.12
C SER A 1057 -62.59 -12.77 18.77
N ALA A 1058 -62.73 -12.57 20.09
CA ALA A 1058 -63.81 -13.04 20.99
C ALA A 1058 -63.94 -14.58 21.18
N ALA A 1059 -64.53 -15.11 22.25
CA ALA A 1059 -64.68 -14.66 23.65
C ALA A 1059 -65.04 -15.89 24.54
N SER A 1060 -65.30 -15.66 25.84
CA SER A 1060 -66.04 -16.54 26.77
C SER A 1060 -65.57 -18.01 26.97
N SER A 1061 -64.79 -18.25 28.05
CA SER A 1061 -65.19 -18.94 29.31
C SER A 1061 -65.91 -20.32 29.27
N PRO A 1062 -65.92 -21.16 30.36
CA PRO A 1062 -65.63 -20.82 31.77
C PRO A 1062 -64.83 -21.88 32.59
N VAL A 1063 -64.80 -21.71 33.92
CA VAL A 1063 -64.81 -22.72 35.02
C VAL A 1063 -63.65 -22.69 36.06
N ARG A 1064 -63.99 -22.11 37.22
CA ARG A 1064 -63.58 -22.42 38.64
C ARG A 1064 -62.25 -21.94 39.27
N ARG A 1065 -62.47 -21.20 40.37
CA ARG A 1065 -61.81 -21.19 41.71
C ARG A 1065 -60.65 -20.23 42.01
N SER A 1066 -61.04 -19.16 42.71
CA SER A 1066 -60.32 -18.21 43.58
C SER A 1066 -60.16 -18.74 45.03
N PRO A 1067 -59.69 -17.98 46.06
CA PRO A 1067 -58.81 -16.78 46.11
C PRO A 1067 -57.72 -16.80 47.22
N ALA A 1068 -56.71 -15.91 47.18
CA ALA A 1068 -56.08 -15.37 48.41
C ALA A 1068 -55.35 -14.01 48.28
N LYS A 1069 -55.40 -13.28 49.39
CA LYS A 1069 -54.74 -12.03 49.87
C LYS A 1069 -53.19 -12.02 49.74
N SER A 1070 -52.43 -10.90 49.82
CA SER A 1070 -52.74 -9.44 49.89
C SER A 1070 -51.47 -8.54 49.97
N ARG A 1071 -51.59 -7.25 49.56
CA ARG A 1071 -50.78 -6.06 49.99
C ARG A 1071 -49.27 -6.06 49.59
N SER A 1072 -48.57 -4.92 49.39
CA SER A 1072 -48.89 -3.48 49.53
C SER A 1072 -48.02 -2.56 48.64
N ARG A 1073 -48.52 -1.33 48.37
CA ARG A 1073 -47.88 0.03 48.23
C ARG A 1073 -46.34 0.12 48.04
N SER A 1074 -45.76 1.06 47.27
CA SER A 1074 -46.18 2.42 46.83
C SER A 1074 -45.50 2.82 45.48
N ALA A 1075 -46.12 3.62 44.59
CA ALA A 1075 -45.99 5.08 44.39
C ALA A 1075 -44.55 5.59 44.09
N SER A 1076 -44.29 6.55 43.16
CA SER A 1076 -45.19 7.48 42.45
C SER A 1076 -44.63 8.08 41.12
N GLY A 1077 -45.46 8.11 40.07
CA GLY A 1077 -45.58 9.19 39.06
C GLY A 1077 -44.45 9.48 38.04
N SER A 1078 -44.67 10.33 37.01
CA SER A 1078 -45.92 10.66 36.29
C SER A 1078 -45.72 11.54 35.04
N ARG A 1079 -46.37 11.19 33.90
CA ARG A 1079 -46.60 12.01 32.67
C ARG A 1079 -45.31 12.35 31.86
N SER A 1080 -45.33 12.68 30.57
CA SER A 1080 -46.40 12.84 29.54
C SER A 1080 -45.85 12.39 28.17
N ARG A 1081 -46.52 11.55 27.38
CA ARG A 1081 -47.56 11.89 26.36
C ARG A 1081 -47.18 12.92 25.28
N SER A 1082 -46.65 12.45 24.14
CA SER A 1082 -47.26 12.63 22.78
C SER A 1082 -46.47 11.78 21.77
N ARG A 1083 -47.04 10.80 21.06
CA ARG A 1083 -48.05 10.75 19.97
C ARG A 1083 -47.49 11.02 18.57
N SER A 1084 -47.50 9.96 17.77
CA SER A 1084 -46.98 9.85 16.41
C SER A 1084 -47.92 10.37 15.32
N LYS A 1085 -47.31 10.83 14.21
CA LYS A 1085 -47.76 10.87 12.81
C LYS A 1085 -46.49 11.11 11.97
N SER A 1086 -46.35 10.66 10.72
CA SER A 1086 -47.32 10.09 9.77
C SER A 1086 -46.76 8.84 9.04
N LYS A 1087 -47.60 8.17 8.24
CA LYS A 1087 -47.20 7.07 7.33
C LYS A 1087 -47.23 7.56 5.87
N SER A 1088 -46.31 7.00 5.07
CA SER A 1088 -46.46 6.60 3.66
C SER A 1088 -47.17 7.51 2.63
N ARG A 1089 -46.49 7.72 1.50
CA ARG A 1089 -47.09 7.45 0.17
C ARG A 1089 -46.15 6.59 -0.67
N SER A 1090 -46.72 5.74 -1.53
CA SER A 1090 -46.04 4.83 -2.45
C SER A 1090 -46.97 4.54 -3.65
N ARG A 1091 -46.48 3.79 -4.66
CA ARG A 1091 -47.01 3.68 -6.05
C ARG A 1091 -46.62 4.92 -6.90
N SER A 1092 -46.42 4.83 -8.21
CA SER A 1092 -46.47 3.72 -9.21
C SER A 1092 -45.16 3.73 -10.05
N ARG A 1093 -44.64 2.65 -10.67
CA ARG A 1093 -45.21 1.55 -11.48
C ARG A 1093 -45.54 1.94 -12.94
N SER A 1094 -44.51 2.13 -13.76
CA SER A 1094 -44.46 1.95 -15.24
C SER A 1094 -43.01 2.23 -15.71
N GLY A 1095 -42.52 1.76 -16.87
CA GLY A 1095 -43.07 0.79 -17.82
C GLY A 1095 -41.93 0.25 -18.71
N SER A 1096 -42.06 -0.98 -19.23
CA SER A 1096 -41.02 -1.63 -20.02
C SER A 1096 -41.01 -1.17 -21.49
N ARG A 1097 -39.81 -1.02 -22.07
CA ARG A 1097 -39.60 -1.15 -23.51
C ARG A 1097 -38.33 -1.95 -23.80
N SER A 1098 -38.47 -2.96 -24.65
CA SER A 1098 -37.41 -3.83 -25.12
C SER A 1098 -36.90 -3.38 -26.50
N ARG A 1099 -35.65 -3.72 -26.82
CA ARG A 1099 -35.21 -4.15 -28.17
C ARG A 1099 -33.83 -4.80 -28.12
N SER A 1100 -33.43 -5.45 -29.21
CA SER A 1100 -32.46 -6.55 -29.18
C SER A 1100 -31.57 -6.61 -30.43
N ARG A 1101 -30.39 -7.25 -30.28
CA ARG A 1101 -29.46 -7.69 -31.36
C ARG A 1101 -28.82 -6.49 -32.14
N SER A 1102 -27.62 -6.58 -32.73
CA SER A 1102 -27.04 -7.71 -33.44
C SER A 1102 -25.55 -7.52 -33.84
N LYS A 1103 -24.89 -8.64 -34.20
CA LYS A 1103 -23.87 -8.84 -35.27
C LYS A 1103 -22.51 -8.08 -35.30
N SER A 1104 -21.48 -8.91 -35.57
CA SER A 1104 -20.29 -8.66 -36.45
C SER A 1104 -19.21 -7.64 -36.04
N GLY A 1105 -17.96 -7.74 -36.53
CA GLY A 1105 -17.35 -8.86 -37.28
C GLY A 1105 -16.22 -8.50 -38.27
N SER A 1106 -14.97 -8.57 -37.80
CA SER A 1106 -13.74 -8.93 -38.53
C SER A 1106 -13.50 -8.54 -40.02
N ARG A 1107 -12.52 -7.66 -40.28
CA ARG A 1107 -11.52 -7.67 -41.39
C ARG A 1107 -10.25 -6.97 -40.85
N SER A 1108 -8.98 -7.41 -40.92
CA SER A 1108 -8.20 -8.48 -41.61
C SER A 1108 -7.32 -8.03 -42.79
N ARG A 1109 -6.02 -8.42 -42.73
CA ARG A 1109 -4.94 -8.32 -43.76
C ARG A 1109 -4.39 -6.90 -44.07
N SER A 1110 -3.13 -6.68 -44.48
CA SER A 1110 -1.88 -7.50 -44.45
C SER A 1110 -0.66 -6.69 -44.97
N ARG A 1111 0.58 -7.21 -44.79
CA ARG A 1111 1.86 -6.80 -45.45
C ARG A 1111 2.45 -5.43 -45.03
N SER A 1112 3.74 -5.12 -45.16
CA SER A 1112 5.00 -5.91 -45.25
C SER A 1112 6.24 -4.98 -45.11
N LYS A 1113 7.47 -5.55 -45.20
CA LYS A 1113 8.82 -4.91 -45.12
C LYS A 1113 9.27 -4.50 -43.71
N SER A 1114 10.51 -4.65 -43.22
CA SER A 1114 11.87 -5.04 -43.71
C SER A 1114 12.88 -3.89 -43.93
N GLY A 1115 13.85 -3.79 -43.01
CA GLY A 1115 15.03 -2.92 -42.99
C GLY A 1115 15.51 -2.81 -41.53
N SER A 1116 16.69 -3.22 -41.06
CA SER A 1116 18.03 -3.50 -41.62
C SER A 1116 19.00 -2.29 -41.62
N ARG A 1117 20.28 -2.58 -41.29
CA ARG A 1117 21.40 -1.67 -40.93
C ARG A 1117 21.25 -1.02 -39.54
N SER A 1118 22.19 -1.04 -38.57
CA SER A 1118 23.64 -1.34 -38.45
C SER A 1118 24.60 -0.13 -38.47
N ARG A 1119 25.71 -0.26 -37.70
CA ARG A 1119 26.83 0.68 -37.49
C ARG A 1119 26.51 1.91 -36.60
N SER A 1120 27.47 2.55 -35.91
CA SER A 1120 28.80 2.15 -35.37
C SER A 1120 29.43 3.33 -34.61
N ARG A 1121 30.52 3.07 -33.84
CA ARG A 1121 31.53 4.07 -33.37
C ARG A 1121 31.04 5.09 -32.32
N SER A 1122 31.89 5.85 -31.62
CA SER A 1122 33.20 5.60 -30.95
C SER A 1122 33.74 6.93 -30.38
N LYS A 1123 34.67 6.88 -29.41
CA LYS A 1123 35.35 8.02 -28.73
C LYS A 1123 34.47 8.73 -27.67
N SER A 1124 34.91 9.10 -26.46
CA SER A 1124 36.21 9.40 -25.81
C SER A 1124 36.72 10.84 -25.96
N GLY A 1125 37.02 11.51 -24.84
CA GLY A 1125 37.92 12.67 -24.83
C GLY A 1125 37.60 13.82 -23.87
N SER A 1126 37.70 13.58 -22.55
CA SER A 1126 38.27 14.50 -21.55
C SER A 1126 38.32 13.78 -20.20
#